data_AF-A0A7C1UR51-F1
#
_entry.id   AF-A0A7C1UR51-F1
#
_cell.length_a   1.000
_cell.length_b   1.000
_cell.length_c   1.000
_cell.angle_alpha   90.00
_cell.angle_beta   90.00
_cell.angle_gamma   90.00
#
_symmetry.space_group_name_H-M   'P 1'
#
loop_
_entity.id
_entity.type
_entity.pdbx_description
1 polymer ?
#
loop_
_entity_poly.entity_id
_entity_poly.type
_entity_poly.pdbx_seq_one_letter_code
_entity_poly.pdbx_strand_id
1 'polypeptide(L)'
;MKNLWSDAGARTAVTRYAKDGANEDLALRVYTTRLLGGEPRLVLHGGGNTSVKTSARDVSGKTVDVLCVKGSGWDMGAIEPQGLPAVRLEPLRELLGLKTLSDEDMVNAQRCNLLDSASPNPSVETLLHAFLPHKFIDHTHANAVLALTDQPDGEAICRDVYGDEMGYVPYIMPGFALAKEAFRVYRETPDVKGLVLLKHGIFTFGDSAKEAYAGMVRMVSRAEKHIRKGARGKTFAIAKLPKKIAAVAQIAPVLRGLIAMPKGDGCHDRFILEFRTNRALRGFVDGREIKRYACQGTATPDHVIRTKQKPLIVPAPTAGKPDAFVRAAAKALEAYVNEYRAYFARNNKGRKVKKKELDPIPRVILVPGVGLFGVGGSAKAARIAADLAETNVNVIEDAESMSRFEAIPEPDVFEIEHWSLEQAKLGRGGEKPLSRHVALVTGGGSGIGAATARAFAAQGAEVAVLDLDGDAAKNAAASFGGLGVGCDVTDPKAVRAAFDAVCEAYGGLDIVVSNAGAAWQGRIGEVDDATLRKSFELNFWAHQTVSQNAVRIMKEQGTGGCLLFNTSKQAINPGPDFGPYGLAKAATLFLMRQYALDHGRDGIRANAVNADRIRSGLLTGAMIKSRSKARGLSVEDYMAGNLLGL
;
A
#
# COMPACT_ATOMS: atom_id res chain seq x y z
N MET A 1 -21.49 -2.64 16.13
CA MET A 1 -21.32 -3.01 14.71
C MET A 1 -22.60 -3.64 14.15
N LYS A 2 -22.86 -3.56 12.83
CA LYS A 2 -24.04 -4.18 12.20
C LYS A 2 -23.71 -5.63 11.81
N ASN A 3 -24.62 -6.57 12.09
CA ASN A 3 -24.52 -7.93 11.57
C ASN A 3 -24.93 -7.95 10.09
N LEU A 4 -23.99 -8.33 9.22
CA LEU A 4 -24.18 -8.35 7.76
C LEU A 4 -24.55 -9.74 7.19
N TRP A 5 -24.81 -10.73 8.04
CA TRP A 5 -25.25 -12.04 7.58
C TRP A 5 -26.59 -11.93 6.84
N SER A 6 -26.69 -12.60 5.69
CA SER A 6 -27.93 -12.74 4.92
C SER A 6 -28.11 -14.20 4.52
N ASP A 7 -29.26 -14.79 4.85
CA ASP A 7 -29.56 -16.18 4.45
C ASP A 7 -29.61 -16.32 2.91
N ALA A 8 -30.04 -15.27 2.19
CA ALA A 8 -29.98 -15.24 0.73
C ALA A 8 -28.53 -15.21 0.22
N GLY A 9 -27.68 -14.38 0.83
CA GLY A 9 -26.25 -14.30 0.47
C GLY A 9 -25.51 -15.62 0.73
N ALA A 10 -25.80 -16.27 1.85
CA ALA A 10 -25.27 -17.58 2.20
C ALA A 10 -25.66 -18.64 1.14
N ARG A 11 -26.95 -18.71 0.77
CA ARG A 11 -27.41 -19.63 -0.30
C ARG A 11 -26.72 -19.34 -1.64
N THR A 12 -26.58 -18.07 -2.02
CA THR A 12 -25.87 -17.69 -3.25
C THR A 12 -24.41 -18.14 -3.23
N ALA A 13 -23.71 -18.01 -2.10
CA ALA A 13 -22.33 -18.48 -1.95
C ALA A 13 -22.24 -20.00 -2.11
N VAL A 14 -23.13 -20.77 -1.47
CA VAL A 14 -23.19 -22.23 -1.60
C VAL A 14 -23.40 -22.64 -3.05
N THR A 15 -24.38 -22.05 -3.74
CA THR A 15 -24.64 -22.35 -5.17
C THR A 15 -23.46 -21.97 -6.07
N ARG A 16 -22.78 -20.86 -5.80
CA ARG A 16 -21.61 -20.41 -6.57
C ARG A 16 -20.47 -21.40 -6.43
N TYR A 17 -20.07 -21.70 -5.19
CA TYR A 17 -18.85 -22.46 -4.91
C TYR A 17 -19.00 -23.98 -5.06
N ALA A 18 -20.22 -24.50 -5.03
CA ALA A 18 -20.49 -25.88 -5.41
C ALA A 18 -20.00 -26.18 -6.85
N LYS A 19 -20.02 -25.19 -7.75
CA LYS A 19 -19.50 -25.33 -9.13
C LYS A 19 -17.99 -25.51 -9.19
N ASP A 20 -17.29 -25.04 -8.16
CA ASP A 20 -15.82 -25.15 -8.01
C ASP A 20 -15.43 -26.35 -7.13
N GLY A 21 -16.38 -27.24 -6.81
CA GLY A 21 -16.15 -28.43 -5.99
C GLY A 21 -16.11 -28.20 -4.48
N ALA A 22 -16.44 -26.99 -3.99
CA ALA A 22 -16.52 -26.73 -2.56
C ALA A 22 -17.80 -27.33 -1.96
N ASN A 23 -17.67 -27.99 -0.80
CA ASN A 23 -18.83 -28.43 -0.03
C ASN A 23 -19.53 -27.22 0.66
N GLU A 24 -20.72 -27.45 1.21
CA GLU A 24 -21.51 -26.39 1.85
C GLU A 24 -20.76 -25.69 2.99
N ASP A 25 -20.08 -26.47 3.84
CA ASP A 25 -19.29 -25.96 4.96
C ASP A 25 -18.21 -24.98 4.50
N LEU A 26 -17.43 -25.34 3.48
CA LEU A 26 -16.37 -24.52 2.91
C LEU A 26 -16.96 -23.27 2.24
N ALA A 27 -18.06 -23.40 1.49
CA ALA A 27 -18.71 -22.26 0.85
C ALA A 27 -19.25 -21.24 1.86
N LEU A 28 -19.90 -21.71 2.93
CA LEU A 28 -20.35 -20.87 4.04
C LEU A 28 -19.17 -20.25 4.80
N ARG A 29 -18.05 -20.97 4.89
CA ARG A 29 -16.85 -20.43 5.50
C ARG A 29 -16.25 -19.29 4.68
N VAL A 30 -16.14 -19.46 3.36
CA VAL A 30 -15.70 -18.38 2.45
C VAL A 30 -16.61 -17.16 2.59
N TYR A 31 -17.94 -17.36 2.59
CA TYR A 31 -18.92 -16.28 2.74
C TYR A 31 -18.69 -15.44 4.00
N THR A 32 -18.60 -16.09 5.15
CA THR A 32 -18.40 -15.41 6.44
C THR A 32 -17.01 -14.82 6.61
N THR A 33 -15.99 -15.47 6.06
CA THR A 33 -14.62 -14.93 6.04
C THR A 33 -14.57 -13.60 5.29
N ARG A 34 -15.32 -13.49 4.18
CA ARG A 34 -15.48 -12.23 3.43
C ARG A 34 -16.27 -11.18 4.20
N LEU A 35 -17.29 -11.56 4.96
CA LEU A 35 -18.00 -10.62 5.82
C LEU A 35 -17.07 -10.03 6.89
N LEU A 36 -16.23 -10.86 7.50
CA LEU A 36 -15.24 -10.42 8.49
C LEU A 36 -14.16 -9.54 7.85
N GLY A 37 -13.58 -9.98 6.73
CA GLY A 37 -12.53 -9.24 6.02
C GLY A 37 -13.02 -8.00 5.28
N GLY A 38 -14.32 -7.88 5.04
CA GLY A 38 -14.95 -6.67 4.48
C GLY A 38 -15.17 -5.56 5.51
N GLU A 39 -14.89 -5.80 6.80
CA GLU A 39 -14.99 -4.82 7.87
C GLU A 39 -13.58 -4.52 8.44
N PRO A 40 -12.96 -3.40 8.04
CA PRO A 40 -11.61 -3.02 8.46
C PRO A 40 -11.40 -2.92 9.98
N ARG A 41 -12.46 -2.72 10.77
CA ARG A 41 -12.39 -2.67 12.24
C ARG A 41 -12.27 -4.05 12.89
N LEU A 42 -12.57 -5.12 12.15
CA LEU A 42 -12.38 -6.50 12.60
C LEU A 42 -11.03 -7.03 12.15
N VAL A 43 -10.73 -6.88 10.86
CA VAL A 43 -9.51 -7.40 10.25
C VAL A 43 -9.01 -6.42 9.21
N LEU A 44 -7.71 -6.15 9.23
CA LEU A 44 -7.03 -5.34 8.23
C LEU A 44 -5.75 -6.04 7.75
N HIS A 45 -5.51 -5.98 6.43
CA HIS A 45 -4.26 -6.34 5.75
C HIS A 45 -3.51 -7.56 6.30
N GLY A 46 -4.03 -8.76 6.04
CA GLY A 46 -3.32 -10.01 6.34
C GLY A 46 -3.46 -10.52 7.77
N GLY A 47 -4.01 -9.72 8.69
CA GLY A 47 -4.41 -10.15 10.03
C GLY A 47 -5.61 -11.10 10.03
N GLY A 48 -5.93 -11.65 11.21
CA GLY A 48 -7.02 -12.59 11.43
C GLY A 48 -6.93 -13.90 10.62
N ASN A 49 -7.78 -14.86 10.99
CA ASN A 49 -7.98 -16.10 10.25
C ASN A 49 -9.29 -16.78 10.65
N THR A 50 -9.77 -17.65 9.78
CA THR A 50 -10.98 -18.43 10.01
C THR A 50 -10.71 -19.88 9.65
N SER A 51 -11.51 -20.77 10.22
CA SER A 51 -11.48 -22.17 9.87
C SER A 51 -12.86 -22.83 9.89
N VAL A 52 -12.96 -23.95 9.18
CA VAL A 52 -14.06 -24.90 9.31
C VAL A 52 -13.51 -26.32 9.37
N LYS A 53 -14.02 -27.12 10.31
CA LYS A 53 -13.81 -28.57 10.35
C LYS A 53 -14.88 -29.24 9.50
N THR A 54 -14.47 -30.02 8.51
CA THR A 54 -15.37 -30.69 7.56
C THR A 54 -14.69 -31.94 7.00
N SER A 55 -15.32 -32.62 6.05
CA SER A 55 -14.72 -33.77 5.37
C SER A 55 -14.40 -33.45 3.91
N ALA A 56 -13.28 -33.95 3.41
CA ALA A 56 -12.83 -33.79 2.04
C ALA A 56 -12.30 -35.13 1.48
N ARG A 57 -12.27 -35.28 0.15
CA ARG A 57 -11.66 -36.44 -0.50
C ARG A 57 -10.19 -36.18 -0.75
N ASP A 58 -9.33 -37.13 -0.41
CA ASP A 58 -7.93 -37.09 -0.80
C ASP A 58 -7.71 -37.65 -2.23
N VAL A 59 -6.47 -37.61 -2.71
CA VAL A 59 -6.07 -38.10 -4.04
C VAL A 59 -6.41 -39.59 -4.27
N SER A 60 -6.55 -40.39 -3.21
CA SER A 60 -6.98 -41.80 -3.32
C SER A 60 -8.51 -41.96 -3.43
N GLY A 61 -9.27 -40.87 -3.27
CA GLY A 61 -10.72 -40.86 -3.24
C GLY A 61 -11.33 -41.11 -1.86
N LYS A 62 -10.50 -41.35 -0.83
CA LYS A 62 -10.93 -41.57 0.56
C LYS A 62 -11.44 -40.27 1.18
N THR A 63 -12.60 -40.33 1.81
CA THR A 63 -13.12 -39.22 2.62
C THR A 63 -12.38 -39.17 3.96
N VAL A 64 -11.83 -38.01 4.29
CA VAL A 64 -11.05 -37.77 5.51
C VAL A 64 -11.47 -36.48 6.17
N ASP A 65 -11.33 -36.41 7.49
CA ASP A 65 -11.61 -35.20 8.25
C ASP A 65 -10.48 -34.19 8.10
N VAL A 66 -10.86 -32.97 7.76
CA VAL A 66 -9.95 -31.86 7.49
C VAL A 66 -10.35 -30.60 8.24
N LEU A 67 -9.34 -29.80 8.51
CA LEU A 67 -9.48 -28.40 8.87
C LEU A 67 -9.19 -27.57 7.62
N CYS A 68 -10.19 -26.88 7.10
CA CYS A 68 -10.00 -25.86 6.06
C CYS A 68 -9.76 -24.53 6.77
N VAL A 69 -8.53 -24.00 6.70
CA VAL A 69 -8.09 -22.83 7.47
C VAL A 69 -7.42 -21.81 6.58
N LYS A 70 -7.56 -20.51 6.89
CA LYS A 70 -7.01 -19.43 6.06
C LYS A 70 -5.51 -19.60 5.80
N GLY A 71 -5.16 -19.59 4.53
CA GLY A 71 -3.79 -19.63 4.04
C GLY A 71 -3.08 -18.28 4.18
N SER A 72 -1.78 -18.33 4.42
CA SER A 72 -0.89 -17.18 4.46
C SER A 72 -0.88 -16.44 3.12
N GLY A 73 -0.95 -15.10 3.18
CA GLY A 73 -0.94 -14.24 1.99
C GLY A 73 -2.30 -13.97 1.35
N TRP A 74 -3.37 -14.68 1.76
CA TRP A 74 -4.73 -14.40 1.31
C TRP A 74 -5.39 -13.29 2.13
N ASP A 75 -6.04 -12.36 1.43
CA ASP A 75 -6.90 -11.34 2.03
C ASP A 75 -8.27 -11.94 2.36
N MET A 76 -8.75 -11.77 3.61
CA MET A 76 -10.03 -12.34 4.03
C MET A 76 -11.23 -11.75 3.28
N GLY A 77 -11.17 -10.46 2.92
CA GLY A 77 -12.24 -9.77 2.20
C GLY A 77 -12.39 -10.25 0.75
N ALA A 78 -11.31 -10.75 0.15
CA ALA A 78 -11.27 -11.28 -1.21
C ALA A 78 -11.06 -12.80 -1.29
N ILE A 79 -11.10 -13.53 -0.17
CA ILE A 79 -10.74 -14.95 -0.12
C ILE A 79 -11.64 -15.82 -1.01
N GLU A 80 -11.08 -16.82 -1.67
CA GLU A 80 -11.80 -17.85 -2.43
C GLU A 80 -11.54 -19.23 -1.77
N PRO A 81 -12.23 -20.33 -2.15
CA PRO A 81 -12.02 -21.65 -1.54
C PRO A 81 -10.55 -22.09 -1.47
N GLN A 82 -9.74 -21.74 -2.48
CA GLN A 82 -8.29 -22.03 -2.54
C GLN A 82 -7.47 -21.30 -1.46
N GLY A 83 -8.04 -20.23 -0.88
CA GLY A 83 -7.45 -19.53 0.25
C GLY A 83 -7.70 -20.21 1.60
N LEU A 84 -8.46 -21.31 1.65
CA LEU A 84 -8.73 -22.13 2.84
C LEU A 84 -8.18 -23.56 2.63
N PRO A 85 -6.84 -23.74 2.58
CA PRO A 85 -6.22 -25.06 2.43
C PRO A 85 -6.78 -26.10 3.40
N ALA A 86 -7.07 -27.29 2.88
CA ALA A 86 -7.53 -28.43 3.65
C ALA A 86 -6.35 -29.20 4.24
N VAL A 87 -6.28 -29.27 5.56
CA VAL A 87 -5.24 -29.96 6.32
C VAL A 87 -5.87 -31.12 7.10
N ARG A 88 -5.30 -32.33 7.07
CA ARG A 88 -5.81 -33.49 7.82
C ARG A 88 -5.92 -33.16 9.31
N LEU A 89 -7.10 -33.34 9.90
CA LEU A 89 -7.42 -32.83 11.24
C LEU A 89 -6.80 -33.67 12.37
N GLU A 90 -6.87 -35.00 12.26
CA GLU A 90 -6.39 -35.92 13.32
C GLU A 90 -4.89 -35.77 13.60
N PRO A 91 -3.98 -35.75 12.59
CA PRO A 91 -2.56 -35.51 12.83
C PRO A 91 -2.26 -34.18 13.51
N LEU A 92 -3.04 -33.13 13.21
CA LEU A 92 -2.87 -31.84 13.89
C LEU A 92 -3.23 -31.92 15.38
N ARG A 93 -4.26 -32.70 15.73
CA ARG A 93 -4.71 -32.89 17.13
C ARG A 93 -3.71 -33.70 17.94
N GLU A 94 -3.04 -34.68 17.34
CA GLU A 94 -1.98 -35.47 18.01
C GLU A 94 -0.82 -34.59 18.51
N LEU A 95 -0.53 -33.48 17.80
CA LEU A 95 0.51 -32.53 18.21
C LEU A 95 0.25 -31.92 19.59
N LEU A 96 -1.00 -31.91 20.07
CA LEU A 96 -1.34 -31.43 21.42
C LEU A 96 -0.57 -32.19 22.52
N GLY A 97 -0.25 -33.47 22.28
CA GLY A 97 0.52 -34.31 23.20
C GLY A 97 1.99 -33.90 23.35
N LEU A 98 2.52 -33.09 22.42
CA LEU A 98 3.91 -32.63 22.47
C LEU A 98 4.10 -31.58 23.57
N LYS A 99 5.26 -31.60 24.23
CA LYS A 99 5.61 -30.58 25.22
C LYS A 99 5.92 -29.24 24.56
N THR A 100 6.73 -29.27 23.51
CA THR A 100 7.18 -28.10 22.74
C THR A 100 7.22 -28.47 21.26
N LEU A 101 7.03 -27.49 20.38
CA LEU A 101 7.14 -27.64 18.93
C LEU A 101 7.73 -26.34 18.38
N SER A 102 8.77 -26.45 17.56
CA SER A 102 9.36 -25.27 16.91
C SER A 102 8.43 -24.75 15.81
N ASP A 103 8.58 -23.48 15.43
CA ASP A 103 7.79 -22.90 14.32
C ASP A 103 8.05 -23.62 12.98
N GLU A 104 9.29 -24.03 12.74
CA GLU A 104 9.69 -24.75 11.53
C GLU A 104 9.05 -26.14 11.49
N ASP A 105 9.09 -26.88 12.60
CA ASP A 105 8.46 -28.19 12.72
C ASP A 105 6.93 -28.08 12.66
N MET A 106 6.35 -27.03 13.24
CA MET A 106 4.92 -26.75 13.18
C MET A 106 4.46 -26.53 11.75
N VAL A 107 5.15 -25.66 10.99
CA VAL A 107 4.83 -25.41 9.58
C VAL A 107 5.05 -26.67 8.74
N ASN A 108 6.12 -27.42 9.01
CA ASN A 108 6.38 -28.69 8.34
C ASN A 108 5.23 -29.69 8.58
N ALA A 109 4.80 -29.87 9.83
CA ALA A 109 3.69 -30.76 10.18
C ALA A 109 2.38 -30.33 9.50
N GLN A 110 2.08 -29.03 9.44
CA GLN A 110 0.93 -28.51 8.71
C GLN A 110 1.02 -28.81 7.21
N ARG A 111 2.18 -28.58 6.58
CA ARG A 111 2.40 -28.82 5.15
C ARG A 111 2.35 -30.30 4.77
N CYS A 112 2.95 -31.18 5.57
CA CYS A 112 2.91 -32.63 5.35
C CYS A 112 1.49 -33.20 5.39
N ASN A 113 0.56 -32.48 6.02
CA ASN A 113 -0.85 -32.89 6.16
C ASN A 113 -1.81 -32.16 5.22
N LEU A 114 -1.32 -31.34 4.28
CA LEU A 114 -2.14 -30.74 3.23
C LEU A 114 -2.68 -31.83 2.29
N LEU A 115 -3.95 -31.72 1.90
CA LEU A 115 -4.48 -32.57 0.83
C LEU A 115 -3.95 -32.18 -0.56
N ASP A 116 -3.57 -30.91 -0.73
CA ASP A 116 -2.97 -30.39 -1.95
C ASP A 116 -1.66 -29.66 -1.61
N SER A 117 -0.55 -30.20 -2.12
CA SER A 117 0.79 -29.64 -1.89
C SER A 117 1.03 -28.26 -2.53
N ALA A 118 0.24 -27.90 -3.54
CA ALA A 118 0.30 -26.60 -4.22
C ALA A 118 -0.49 -25.51 -3.49
N SER A 119 -1.30 -25.89 -2.50
CA SER A 119 -2.05 -24.95 -1.68
C SER A 119 -1.13 -24.03 -0.86
N PRO A 120 -1.59 -22.81 -0.52
CA PRO A 120 -0.81 -21.89 0.31
C PRO A 120 -0.51 -22.48 1.68
N ASN A 121 0.54 -21.99 2.34
CA ASN A 121 0.84 -22.35 3.73
C ASN A 121 -0.36 -22.03 4.63
N PRO A 122 -0.85 -22.97 5.46
CA PRO A 122 -1.85 -22.67 6.49
C PRO A 122 -1.41 -21.53 7.42
N SER A 123 -2.37 -20.91 8.13
CA SER A 123 -2.07 -19.91 9.15
C SER A 123 -1.12 -20.47 10.22
N VAL A 124 -0.21 -19.64 10.75
CA VAL A 124 0.63 -20.02 11.90
C VAL A 124 -0.20 -20.41 13.13
N GLU A 125 -1.44 -19.93 13.20
CA GLU A 125 -2.39 -20.21 14.29
C GLU A 125 -3.27 -21.44 14.04
N THR A 126 -3.00 -22.22 12.99
CA THR A 126 -3.79 -23.40 12.59
C THR A 126 -4.02 -24.39 13.75
N LEU A 127 -3.03 -24.60 14.62
CA LEU A 127 -3.16 -25.53 15.75
C LEU A 127 -4.19 -25.06 16.78
N LEU A 128 -4.34 -23.74 16.96
CA LEU A 128 -5.35 -23.17 17.85
C LEU A 128 -6.77 -23.50 17.35
N HIS A 129 -6.98 -23.44 16.03
CA HIS A 129 -8.22 -23.89 15.39
C HIS A 129 -8.40 -25.40 15.48
N ALA A 130 -7.34 -26.19 15.35
CA ALA A 130 -7.41 -27.65 15.38
C ALA A 130 -7.78 -28.20 16.78
N PHE A 131 -7.25 -27.58 17.84
CA PHE A 131 -7.44 -28.02 19.23
C PHE A 131 -8.83 -27.69 19.78
N LEU A 132 -9.40 -26.54 19.42
CA LEU A 132 -10.75 -26.18 19.86
C LEU A 132 -11.80 -27.11 19.19
N PRO A 133 -12.75 -27.69 19.96
CA PRO A 133 -13.65 -28.73 19.46
C PRO A 133 -14.86 -28.21 18.66
N HIS A 134 -14.83 -26.96 18.18
CA HIS A 134 -15.94 -26.35 17.45
C HIS A 134 -15.78 -26.46 15.93
N LYS A 135 -16.92 -26.56 15.22
CA LYS A 135 -16.93 -26.73 13.77
C LYS A 135 -16.44 -25.50 13.03
N PHE A 136 -17.00 -24.33 13.34
CA PHE A 136 -16.61 -23.05 12.75
C PHE A 136 -15.91 -22.19 13.80
N ILE A 137 -14.74 -21.65 13.44
CA ILE A 137 -13.95 -20.79 14.32
C ILE A 137 -13.54 -19.53 13.55
N ASP A 138 -13.80 -18.38 14.17
CA ASP A 138 -13.44 -17.06 13.68
C ASP A 138 -12.39 -16.46 14.60
N HIS A 139 -11.33 -15.91 14.04
CA HIS A 139 -10.33 -15.12 14.75
C HIS A 139 -10.14 -13.78 14.06
N THR A 140 -10.25 -12.71 14.85
CA THR A 140 -10.01 -11.34 14.38
C THR A 140 -9.11 -10.58 15.33
N HIS A 141 -8.45 -9.56 14.78
CA HIS A 141 -7.66 -8.58 15.53
C HIS A 141 -8.49 -7.29 15.67
N ALA A 142 -9.70 -7.43 16.18
CA ALA A 142 -10.67 -6.35 16.19
C ALA A 142 -10.18 -5.15 17.02
N ASN A 143 -10.20 -3.96 16.42
CA ASN A 143 -9.64 -2.73 17.00
C ASN A 143 -10.18 -2.45 18.41
N ALA A 144 -11.49 -2.60 18.59
CA ALA A 144 -12.14 -2.35 19.87
C ALA A 144 -11.69 -3.36 20.94
N VAL A 145 -11.42 -4.62 20.58
CA VAL A 145 -10.92 -5.61 21.55
C VAL A 145 -9.45 -5.31 21.89
N LEU A 146 -8.64 -4.97 20.89
CA LEU A 146 -7.26 -4.53 21.11
C LEU A 146 -7.21 -3.31 22.03
N ALA A 147 -8.07 -2.31 21.82
CA ALA A 147 -8.14 -1.14 22.69
C ALA A 147 -8.47 -1.48 24.16
N LEU A 148 -9.21 -2.56 24.43
CA LEU A 148 -9.43 -3.05 25.81
C LEU A 148 -8.19 -3.79 26.33
N THR A 149 -7.63 -4.68 25.52
CA THR A 149 -6.56 -5.60 25.94
C THR A 149 -5.16 -4.98 25.98
N ASP A 150 -4.89 -3.97 25.15
CA ASP A 150 -3.65 -3.21 25.07
C ASP A 150 -3.62 -2.09 26.12
N GLN A 151 -3.99 -2.44 27.35
CA GLN A 151 -3.95 -1.59 28.53
C GLN A 151 -3.29 -2.36 29.69
N PRO A 152 -2.69 -1.67 30.68
CA PRO A 152 -2.04 -2.34 31.82
C PRO A 152 -2.96 -3.31 32.59
N ASP A 153 -4.25 -3.01 32.66
CA ASP A 153 -5.31 -3.78 33.32
C ASP A 153 -6.27 -4.45 32.32
N GLY A 154 -5.80 -4.73 31.10
CA GLY A 154 -6.64 -5.18 29.99
C GLY A 154 -7.46 -6.45 30.27
N GLU A 155 -6.97 -7.37 31.10
CA GLU A 155 -7.76 -8.54 31.51
C GLU A 155 -8.97 -8.15 32.37
N ALA A 156 -8.76 -7.29 33.38
CA ALA A 156 -9.82 -6.84 34.26
C ALA A 156 -10.90 -6.06 33.49
N ILE A 157 -10.47 -5.22 32.55
CA ILE A 157 -11.37 -4.51 31.63
C ILE A 157 -12.18 -5.50 30.79
N CYS A 158 -11.52 -6.50 30.19
CA CYS A 158 -12.22 -7.52 29.41
C CYS A 158 -13.21 -8.32 30.26
N ARG A 159 -12.87 -8.62 31.53
CA ARG A 159 -13.78 -9.27 32.48
C ARG A 159 -15.01 -8.42 32.80
N ASP A 160 -14.86 -7.11 32.97
CA ASP A 160 -16.01 -6.19 33.13
C ASP A 160 -16.91 -6.17 31.88
N VAL A 161 -16.31 -6.26 30.69
CA VAL A 161 -17.06 -6.23 29.43
C VAL A 161 -17.77 -7.55 29.12
N TYR A 162 -17.10 -8.67 29.33
CA TYR A 162 -17.53 -9.99 28.83
C TYR A 162 -18.02 -10.94 29.92
N GLY A 163 -17.57 -10.78 31.17
CA GLY A 163 -17.88 -11.71 32.26
C GLY A 163 -17.45 -13.14 31.95
N ASP A 164 -18.25 -14.12 32.35
CA ASP A 164 -17.95 -15.53 32.15
C ASP A 164 -18.31 -16.05 30.75
N GLU A 165 -18.82 -15.20 29.85
CA GLU A 165 -19.11 -15.60 28.46
C GLU A 165 -17.84 -15.80 27.62
N MET A 166 -16.68 -15.33 28.06
CA MET A 166 -15.41 -15.43 27.33
C MET A 166 -14.32 -16.02 28.22
N GLY A 167 -13.47 -16.87 27.65
CA GLY A 167 -12.22 -17.28 28.30
C GLY A 167 -11.12 -16.26 28.07
N TYR A 168 -10.22 -16.06 29.04
CA TYR A 168 -9.15 -15.07 28.97
C TYR A 168 -7.80 -15.77 28.90
N VAL A 169 -7.13 -15.63 27.75
CA VAL A 169 -5.82 -16.22 27.50
C VAL A 169 -4.78 -15.13 27.71
N PRO A 170 -3.79 -15.32 28.62
CA PRO A 170 -2.74 -14.34 28.84
C PRO A 170 -1.92 -14.13 27.57
N TYR A 171 -1.23 -12.98 27.49
CA TYR A 171 -0.36 -12.72 26.36
C TYR A 171 0.74 -13.80 26.27
N ILE A 172 0.74 -14.51 25.13
CA ILE A 172 1.77 -15.46 24.73
C ILE A 172 2.06 -15.18 23.26
N MET A 173 3.33 -15.20 22.89
CA MET A 173 3.74 -15.05 21.50
C MET A 173 3.01 -16.08 20.60
N PRO A 174 2.47 -15.65 19.44
CA PRO A 174 1.75 -16.56 18.54
C PRO A 174 2.59 -17.79 18.16
N GLY A 175 1.96 -18.97 18.19
CA GLY A 175 2.61 -20.24 17.91
C GLY A 175 2.03 -21.40 18.72
N PHE A 176 2.78 -22.49 18.83
CA PHE A 176 2.33 -23.71 19.50
C PHE A 176 1.99 -23.51 20.99
N ALA A 177 2.79 -22.72 21.71
CA ALA A 177 2.55 -22.44 23.13
C ALA A 177 1.21 -21.73 23.37
N LEU A 178 0.91 -20.71 22.55
CA LEU A 178 -0.38 -20.01 22.60
C LEU A 178 -1.54 -20.96 22.27
N ALA A 179 -1.39 -21.85 21.29
CA ALA A 179 -2.41 -22.83 20.94
C ALA A 179 -2.74 -23.78 22.10
N LYS A 180 -1.72 -24.25 22.82
CA LYS A 180 -1.91 -25.09 24.01
C LYS A 180 -2.58 -24.34 25.15
N GLU A 181 -2.17 -23.09 25.39
CA GLU A 181 -2.74 -22.30 26.47
C GLU A 181 -4.20 -21.94 26.21
N ALA A 182 -4.53 -21.54 24.98
CA ALA A 182 -5.92 -21.29 24.58
C ALA A 182 -6.79 -22.54 24.77
N PHE A 183 -6.28 -23.72 24.44
CA PHE A 183 -6.99 -24.98 24.68
C PHE A 183 -7.12 -25.32 26.17
N ARG A 184 -6.10 -25.02 26.99
CA ARG A 184 -6.16 -25.18 28.46
C ARG A 184 -7.27 -24.32 29.06
N VAL A 185 -7.29 -23.02 28.73
CA VAL A 185 -8.32 -22.07 29.20
C VAL A 185 -9.72 -22.53 28.79
N TYR A 186 -9.89 -22.95 27.53
CA TYR A 186 -11.16 -23.50 27.06
C TYR A 186 -11.58 -24.74 27.84
N ARG A 187 -10.66 -25.68 28.12
CA ARG A 187 -10.98 -26.91 28.87
C ARG A 187 -11.40 -26.66 30.30
N GLU A 188 -10.88 -25.63 30.94
CA GLU A 188 -11.26 -25.23 32.30
C GLU A 188 -12.63 -24.54 32.33
N THR A 189 -13.06 -23.96 31.21
CA THR A 189 -14.33 -23.23 31.09
C THR A 189 -15.05 -23.53 29.75
N PRO A 190 -15.53 -24.76 29.53
CA PRO A 190 -16.02 -25.19 28.22
C PRO A 190 -17.30 -24.50 27.75
N ASP A 191 -18.03 -23.81 28.64
CA ASP A 191 -19.30 -23.13 28.32
C ASP A 191 -19.12 -21.74 27.68
N VAL A 192 -17.88 -21.25 27.62
CA VAL A 192 -17.54 -19.95 27.00
C VAL A 192 -17.96 -19.88 25.54
N LYS A 193 -18.28 -18.68 25.05
CA LYS A 193 -18.71 -18.41 23.67
C LYS A 193 -17.55 -17.96 22.77
N GLY A 194 -16.36 -17.86 23.33
CA GLY A 194 -15.16 -17.40 22.66
C GLY A 194 -13.99 -17.26 23.61
N LEU A 195 -12.84 -16.86 23.06
CA LEU A 195 -11.63 -16.57 23.83
C LEU A 195 -11.15 -15.15 23.51
N VAL A 196 -10.76 -14.38 24.53
CA VAL A 196 -10.01 -13.14 24.39
C VAL A 196 -8.54 -13.48 24.63
N LEU A 197 -7.70 -13.20 23.63
CA LEU A 197 -6.26 -13.35 23.73
C LEU A 197 -5.70 -11.96 23.99
N LEU A 198 -5.20 -11.75 25.22
CA LEU A 198 -4.72 -10.43 25.64
C LEU A 198 -3.58 -9.94 24.73
N LYS A 199 -3.67 -8.68 24.30
CA LYS A 199 -2.72 -8.02 23.38
C LYS A 199 -2.55 -8.74 22.02
N HIS A 200 -3.61 -9.42 21.58
CA HIS A 200 -3.60 -10.17 20.31
C HIS A 200 -4.94 -10.10 19.58
N GLY A 201 -6.06 -10.51 20.20
CA GLY A 201 -7.34 -10.48 19.52
C GLY A 201 -8.42 -11.33 20.17
N ILE A 202 -9.39 -11.75 19.37
CA ILE A 202 -10.58 -12.47 19.84
C ILE A 202 -10.88 -13.67 18.94
N PHE A 203 -11.34 -14.74 19.57
CA PHE A 203 -11.88 -15.93 18.93
C PHE A 203 -13.36 -16.07 19.27
N THR A 204 -14.18 -16.40 18.29
CA THR A 204 -15.54 -16.90 18.50
C THR A 204 -15.74 -18.18 17.71
N PHE A 205 -16.66 -19.01 18.17
CA PHE A 205 -16.86 -20.32 17.58
C PHE A 205 -18.33 -20.75 17.68
N GLY A 206 -18.71 -21.73 16.86
CA GLY A 206 -20.08 -22.25 16.80
C GLY A 206 -20.20 -23.49 15.92
N ASP A 207 -21.40 -24.07 15.93
CA ASP A 207 -21.72 -25.27 15.13
C ASP A 207 -22.08 -24.89 13.69
N SER A 208 -22.45 -23.62 13.47
CA SER A 208 -22.64 -23.04 12.15
C SER A 208 -21.78 -21.79 11.90
N ALA A 209 -21.52 -21.50 10.63
CA ALA A 209 -20.84 -20.27 10.21
C ALA A 209 -21.58 -19.00 10.70
N LYS A 210 -22.92 -19.06 10.76
CA LYS A 210 -23.78 -17.97 11.23
C LYS A 210 -23.57 -17.67 12.70
N GLU A 211 -23.50 -18.71 13.53
CA GLU A 211 -23.28 -18.59 14.98
C GLU A 211 -21.91 -18.00 15.30
N ALA A 212 -20.85 -18.55 14.71
CA ALA A 212 -19.49 -18.05 14.91
C ALA A 212 -19.39 -16.56 14.55
N TYR A 213 -19.92 -16.18 13.37
CA TYR A 213 -19.89 -14.80 12.89
C TYR A 213 -20.76 -13.86 13.73
N ALA A 214 -21.99 -14.27 14.08
CA ALA A 214 -22.85 -13.48 14.93
C ALA A 214 -22.26 -13.31 16.34
N GLY A 215 -21.55 -14.32 16.84
CA GLY A 215 -20.73 -14.25 18.04
C GLY A 215 -19.67 -13.15 17.95
N MET A 216 -18.89 -13.14 16.87
CA MET A 216 -17.84 -12.14 16.63
C MET A 216 -18.42 -10.72 16.66
N VAL A 217 -19.48 -10.47 15.87
CA VAL A 217 -20.14 -9.17 15.81
C VAL A 217 -20.68 -8.74 17.18
N ARG A 218 -21.27 -9.67 17.95
CA ARG A 218 -21.81 -9.40 19.29
C ARG A 218 -20.70 -8.98 20.26
N MET A 219 -19.63 -9.75 20.35
CA MET A 219 -18.55 -9.50 21.32
C MET A 219 -17.76 -8.24 20.99
N VAL A 220 -17.47 -7.99 19.71
CA VAL A 220 -16.82 -6.72 19.31
C VAL A 220 -17.74 -5.53 19.55
N SER A 221 -19.05 -5.66 19.30
CA SER A 221 -20.00 -4.56 19.58
C SER A 221 -20.11 -4.21 21.07
N ARG A 222 -19.90 -5.18 21.97
CA ARG A 222 -19.82 -4.92 23.42
C ARG A 222 -18.58 -4.11 23.77
N ALA A 223 -17.43 -4.44 23.18
CA ALA A 223 -16.20 -3.64 23.32
C ALA A 223 -16.42 -2.20 22.84
N GLU A 224 -16.95 -2.02 21.61
CA GLU A 224 -17.26 -0.70 21.06
C GLU A 224 -18.22 0.10 21.96
N LYS A 225 -19.16 -0.56 22.63
CA LYS A 225 -20.09 0.09 23.57
C LYS A 225 -19.38 0.49 24.87
N HIS A 226 -18.52 -0.37 25.40
CA HIS A 226 -17.76 -0.07 26.61
C HIS A 226 -16.82 1.12 26.40
N ILE A 227 -16.04 1.14 25.31
CA ILE A 227 -15.15 2.25 24.96
C ILE A 227 -15.92 3.57 24.90
N ARG A 228 -17.04 3.61 24.16
CA ARG A 228 -17.89 4.81 24.06
C ARG A 228 -18.42 5.30 25.41
N LYS A 229 -18.66 4.39 26.37
CA LYS A 229 -19.11 4.73 27.73
C LYS A 229 -17.95 5.22 28.61
N GLY A 230 -16.75 4.67 28.41
CA GLY A 230 -15.55 4.98 29.19
C GLY A 230 -14.79 6.23 28.72
N ALA A 231 -14.97 6.66 27.48
CA ALA A 231 -14.24 7.79 26.88
C ALA A 231 -14.45 9.12 27.63
N ARG A 232 -13.36 9.74 28.11
CA ARG A 232 -13.38 10.93 28.99
C ARG A 232 -13.33 12.29 28.27
N GLY A 233 -13.97 12.42 27.11
CA GLY A 233 -13.97 13.67 26.33
C GLY A 233 -12.75 13.78 25.41
N LYS A 234 -12.00 14.90 25.44
CA LYS A 234 -10.82 15.06 24.57
C LYS A 234 -9.67 14.19 25.07
N THR A 235 -9.26 13.21 24.27
CA THR A 235 -8.17 12.27 24.60
C THR A 235 -6.81 12.95 24.72
N PHE A 236 -6.43 13.77 23.72
CA PHE A 236 -5.11 14.40 23.67
C PHE A 236 -5.16 15.92 23.73
N ALA A 237 -4.30 16.51 24.54
CA ALA A 237 -4.06 17.95 24.52
C ALA A 237 -3.23 18.33 23.28
N ILE A 238 -3.69 19.32 22.51
CA ILE A 238 -3.04 19.72 21.25
C ILE A 238 -1.81 20.61 21.51
N ALA A 239 -0.74 20.38 20.75
CA ALA A 239 0.50 21.14 20.76
C ALA A 239 0.31 22.55 20.18
N LYS A 240 1.23 23.48 20.50
CA LYS A 240 1.28 24.78 19.83
C LYS A 240 1.84 24.62 18.42
N LEU A 241 0.98 24.78 17.42
CA LEU A 241 1.35 24.68 16.00
C LEU A 241 1.69 26.06 15.39
N PRO A 242 2.48 26.10 14.31
CA PRO A 242 2.68 27.32 13.51
C PRO A 242 1.34 27.90 13.01
N LYS A 243 1.27 29.23 12.89
CA LYS A 243 0.06 29.92 12.40
C LYS A 243 -0.29 29.55 10.95
N LYS A 244 0.72 29.31 10.12
CA LYS A 244 0.57 28.87 8.72
C LYS A 244 1.43 27.63 8.51
N ILE A 245 0.78 26.54 8.13
CA ILE A 245 1.41 25.26 7.85
C ILE A 245 1.77 25.19 6.36
N ALA A 246 2.94 24.64 6.02
CA ALA A 246 3.33 24.44 4.63
C ALA A 246 2.43 23.39 3.96
N ALA A 247 2.22 23.51 2.64
CA ALA A 247 1.36 22.57 1.92
C ALA A 247 2.01 21.19 1.80
N VAL A 248 1.18 20.14 1.69
CA VAL A 248 1.62 18.74 1.53
C VAL A 248 2.54 18.60 0.33
N ALA A 249 2.16 19.18 -0.81
CA ALA A 249 2.96 19.20 -2.04
C ALA A 249 4.36 19.83 -1.90
N GLN A 250 4.60 20.64 -0.85
CA GLN A 250 5.92 21.22 -0.58
C GLN A 250 6.78 20.33 0.32
N ILE A 251 6.16 19.55 1.21
CA ILE A 251 6.89 18.75 2.22
C ILE A 251 7.05 17.29 1.81
N ALA A 252 6.11 16.74 1.03
CA ALA A 252 6.14 15.33 0.66
C ALA A 252 7.39 14.99 -0.17
N PRO A 253 7.82 15.80 -1.17
CA PRO A 253 9.08 15.58 -1.89
C PRO A 253 10.30 15.59 -0.98
N VAL A 254 10.34 16.50 0.00
CA VAL A 254 11.42 16.57 1.00
C VAL A 254 11.46 15.30 1.83
N LEU A 255 10.33 14.88 2.38
CA LEU A 255 10.25 13.65 3.20
C LEU A 255 10.65 12.42 2.39
N ARG A 256 10.17 12.31 1.14
CA ARG A 256 10.48 11.22 0.21
C ARG A 256 11.97 11.17 -0.13
N GLY A 257 12.59 12.33 -0.34
CA GLY A 257 14.02 12.46 -0.57
C GLY A 257 14.86 12.03 0.62
N LEU A 258 14.52 12.51 1.82
CA LEU A 258 15.24 12.20 3.05
C LEU A 258 15.28 10.70 3.36
N ILE A 259 14.19 9.98 3.08
CA ILE A 259 14.10 8.53 3.34
C ILE A 259 14.64 7.65 2.22
N ALA A 260 15.07 8.22 1.08
CA ALA A 260 15.62 7.45 -0.02
C ALA A 260 16.98 6.86 0.37
N MET A 261 17.22 5.59 0.01
CA MET A 261 18.47 4.92 0.35
C MET A 261 19.42 4.92 -0.86
N PRO A 262 20.67 5.42 -0.72
CA PRO A 262 21.62 5.42 -1.82
C PRO A 262 22.06 3.99 -2.20
N LYS A 263 22.11 3.71 -3.50
CA LYS A 263 22.61 2.44 -4.08
C LYS A 263 24.00 2.54 -4.70
N GLY A 264 24.61 3.73 -4.72
CA GLY A 264 25.82 4.04 -5.49
C GLY A 264 25.48 4.67 -6.85
N ASP A 265 26.48 5.29 -7.50
CA ASP A 265 26.36 5.89 -8.84
C ASP A 265 25.19 6.87 -9.02
N GLY A 266 24.81 7.58 -7.95
CA GLY A 266 23.66 8.49 -7.93
C GLY A 266 22.28 7.81 -7.93
N CYS A 267 22.22 6.48 -7.92
CA CYS A 267 20.99 5.71 -7.84
C CYS A 267 20.48 5.61 -6.40
N HIS A 268 19.15 5.54 -6.25
CA HIS A 268 18.49 5.48 -4.96
C HIS A 268 17.34 4.47 -4.96
N ASP A 269 17.19 3.72 -3.87
CA ASP A 269 15.94 3.08 -3.51
C ASP A 269 15.01 4.13 -2.91
N ARG A 270 14.05 4.55 -3.72
CA ARG A 270 13.02 5.50 -3.33
C ARG A 270 11.83 4.79 -2.70
N PHE A 271 10.90 5.57 -2.19
CA PHE A 271 9.64 5.07 -1.65
C PHE A 271 8.47 5.88 -2.21
N ILE A 272 7.29 5.29 -2.18
CA ILE A 272 6.02 5.94 -2.47
C ILE A 272 5.39 6.35 -1.13
N LEU A 273 4.83 7.56 -1.08
CA LEU A 273 4.12 8.07 0.09
C LEU A 273 2.62 8.03 -0.15
N GLU A 274 1.85 7.57 0.83
CA GLU A 274 0.39 7.69 0.90
C GLU A 274 0.05 8.72 1.98
N PHE A 275 -0.48 9.88 1.60
CA PHE A 275 -0.88 10.91 2.56
C PHE A 275 -2.32 10.72 3.07
N ARG A 276 -2.50 10.90 4.38
CA ARG A 276 -3.79 10.85 5.06
C ARG A 276 -3.95 11.98 6.06
N THR A 277 -5.12 12.61 6.03
CA THR A 277 -5.51 13.62 7.02
C THR A 277 -7.01 13.61 7.21
N ASN A 278 -7.44 13.60 8.46
CA ASN A 278 -8.84 13.75 8.85
C ASN A 278 -8.88 14.27 10.29
N ARG A 279 -10.07 14.61 10.79
CA ARG A 279 -10.21 15.20 12.14
C ARG A 279 -9.66 14.31 13.26
N ALA A 280 -9.87 12.99 13.20
CA ALA A 280 -9.39 12.05 14.22
C ALA A 280 -7.86 11.98 14.19
N LEU A 281 -7.27 11.76 13.00
CA LEU A 281 -5.82 11.78 12.82
C LEU A 281 -5.19 13.08 13.28
N ARG A 282 -5.82 14.24 13.04
CA ARG A 282 -5.32 15.53 13.52
C ARG A 282 -5.41 15.66 15.04
N GLY A 283 -6.43 15.08 15.68
CA GLY A 283 -6.50 14.99 17.14
C GLY A 283 -5.32 14.22 17.75
N PHE A 284 -4.90 13.16 17.10
CA PHE A 284 -3.75 12.34 17.51
C PHE A 284 -2.39 12.97 17.14
N VAL A 285 -2.20 13.34 15.88
CA VAL A 285 -0.90 13.81 15.34
C VAL A 285 -0.53 15.20 15.83
N ASP A 286 -1.52 16.03 16.19
CA ASP A 286 -1.23 17.35 16.73
C ASP A 286 -1.06 17.33 18.26
N GLY A 287 -1.12 16.16 18.92
CA GLY A 287 -1.03 16.08 20.37
C GLY A 287 0.35 16.46 20.92
N ARG A 288 0.34 17.16 22.05
CA ARG A 288 1.52 17.66 22.77
C ARG A 288 2.46 16.54 23.21
N GLU A 289 1.90 15.36 23.50
CA GLU A 289 2.61 14.19 23.99
C GLU A 289 2.72 13.08 22.94
N ILE A 290 2.68 13.41 21.64
CA ILE A 290 2.69 12.42 20.55
C ILE A 290 3.79 11.37 20.68
N LYS A 291 5.00 11.76 21.15
CA LYS A 291 6.09 10.81 21.39
C LYS A 291 5.76 9.79 22.50
N ARG A 292 4.97 10.16 23.51
CA ARG A 292 4.60 9.26 24.62
C ARG A 292 3.73 8.13 24.09
N TYR A 293 2.61 8.43 23.45
CA TYR A 293 1.63 7.40 23.07
C TYR A 293 1.91 6.77 21.70
N ALA A 294 2.39 7.53 20.69
CA ALA A 294 2.64 6.99 19.36
C ALA A 294 3.89 6.10 19.26
N CYS A 295 4.80 6.18 20.25
CA CYS A 295 6.02 5.37 20.28
C CYS A 295 6.00 4.25 21.35
N GLN A 296 4.83 3.91 21.92
CA GLN A 296 4.72 2.74 22.81
C GLN A 296 4.86 1.41 22.07
N GLY A 297 4.50 1.37 20.78
CA GLY A 297 4.51 0.17 19.95
C GLY A 297 3.29 0.13 19.03
N THR A 298 2.97 -1.07 18.56
CA THR A 298 1.84 -1.30 17.66
C THR A 298 0.85 -2.30 18.26
N ALA A 299 -0.43 -2.19 17.86
CA ALA A 299 -1.51 -3.03 18.38
C ALA A 299 -1.42 -4.52 17.99
N THR A 300 -0.84 -4.87 16.83
CA THR A 300 -0.79 -6.28 16.39
C THR A 300 0.51 -6.64 15.65
N PRO A 301 0.83 -7.94 15.50
CA PRO A 301 1.97 -8.38 14.72
C PRO A 301 1.99 -7.87 13.27
N ASP A 302 0.83 -7.83 12.60
CA ASP A 302 0.73 -7.36 11.20
C ASP A 302 1.10 -5.88 11.06
N HIS A 303 0.87 -5.07 12.12
CA HIS A 303 1.36 -3.71 12.17
C HIS A 303 2.89 -3.69 12.21
N VAL A 304 3.53 -4.47 13.08
CA VAL A 304 4.99 -4.45 13.24
C VAL A 304 5.70 -4.72 11.91
N ILE A 305 5.31 -5.77 11.17
CA ILE A 305 6.01 -6.16 9.94
C ILE A 305 5.81 -5.17 8.77
N ARG A 306 4.75 -4.37 8.78
CA ARG A 306 4.42 -3.42 7.70
C ARG A 306 4.72 -1.97 8.05
N THR A 307 4.68 -1.61 9.34
CA THR A 307 4.84 -0.24 9.85
C THR A 307 6.09 -0.03 10.71
N LYS A 308 6.79 -1.11 11.07
CA LYS A 308 7.88 -1.17 12.08
C LYS A 308 7.39 -0.85 13.49
N GLN A 309 8.28 -0.96 14.49
CA GLN A 309 7.91 -0.77 15.89
C GLN A 309 7.42 0.64 16.26
N LYS A 310 7.89 1.68 15.55
CA LYS A 310 7.65 3.10 15.89
C LYS A 310 7.53 3.92 14.61
N PRO A 311 6.70 4.99 14.60
CA PRO A 311 6.69 5.95 13.50
C PRO A 311 7.86 6.93 13.61
N LEU A 312 8.24 7.56 12.49
CA LEU A 312 9.03 8.77 12.50
C LEU A 312 8.11 9.97 12.82
N ILE A 313 8.50 10.79 13.79
CA ILE A 313 7.78 12.03 14.11
C ILE A 313 8.68 13.21 13.73
N VAL A 314 8.24 14.01 12.75
CA VAL A 314 8.96 15.22 12.32
C VAL A 314 8.29 16.48 12.88
N PRO A 315 8.97 17.63 12.94
CA PRO A 315 8.36 18.88 13.41
C PRO A 315 7.30 19.43 12.45
N ALA A 316 6.40 20.28 12.97
CA ALA A 316 5.40 20.96 12.14
C ALA A 316 6.06 21.91 11.11
N PRO A 317 5.74 21.79 9.82
CA PRO A 317 6.34 22.62 8.78
C PRO A 317 5.71 24.01 8.78
N THR A 318 6.53 25.05 8.97
CA THR A 318 6.07 26.44 8.88
C THR A 318 6.10 26.91 7.43
N ALA A 319 4.97 27.45 6.94
CA ALA A 319 4.89 28.01 5.60
C ALA A 319 5.95 29.09 5.37
N GLY A 320 6.62 29.05 4.21
CA GLY A 320 7.69 29.99 3.85
C GLY A 320 9.05 29.73 4.52
N LYS A 321 9.22 28.62 5.25
CA LYS A 321 10.51 28.24 5.86
C LYS A 321 10.94 26.79 5.50
N PRO A 322 11.07 26.46 4.20
CA PRO A 322 11.38 25.09 3.76
C PRO A 322 12.70 24.56 4.34
N ASP A 323 13.79 25.33 4.29
CA ASP A 323 15.11 24.87 4.77
C ASP A 323 15.13 24.51 6.26
N ALA A 324 14.34 25.23 7.07
CA ALA A 324 14.22 24.94 8.50
C ALA A 324 13.52 23.60 8.73
N PHE A 325 12.48 23.31 7.94
CA PHE A 325 11.81 22.00 7.98
C PHE A 325 12.73 20.89 7.49
N VAL A 326 13.42 21.06 6.34
CA VAL A 326 14.36 20.07 5.79
C VAL A 326 15.40 19.66 6.84
N ARG A 327 16.10 20.63 7.46
CA ARG A 327 17.11 20.34 8.49
C ARG A 327 16.52 19.62 9.70
N ALA A 328 15.35 20.03 10.16
CA ALA A 328 14.74 19.45 11.35
C ALA A 328 14.17 18.04 11.10
N ALA A 329 13.61 17.80 9.91
CA ALA A 329 13.15 16.48 9.47
C ALA A 329 14.33 15.53 9.26
N ALA A 330 15.44 15.98 8.65
CA ALA A 330 16.67 15.20 8.50
C ALA A 330 17.23 14.76 9.86
N LYS A 331 17.31 15.68 10.82
CA LYS A 331 17.74 15.36 12.20
C LYS A 331 16.80 14.36 12.89
N ALA A 332 15.49 14.47 12.68
CA ALA A 332 14.53 13.52 13.23
C ALA A 332 14.70 12.12 12.62
N LEU A 333 14.94 12.04 11.31
CA LEU A 333 15.21 10.78 10.62
C LEU A 333 16.53 10.13 11.09
N GLU A 334 17.59 10.92 11.25
CA GLU A 334 18.87 10.42 11.78
C GLU A 334 18.69 9.82 13.18
N ALA A 335 17.98 10.53 14.07
CA ALA A 335 17.65 10.02 15.41
C ALA A 335 16.82 8.72 15.35
N TYR A 336 15.85 8.65 14.44
CA TYR A 336 15.05 7.44 14.22
C TYR A 336 15.91 6.26 13.77
N VAL A 337 16.78 6.46 12.77
CA VAL A 337 17.67 5.41 12.23
C VAL A 337 18.64 4.92 13.30
N ASN A 338 19.21 5.83 14.09
CA ASN A 338 20.13 5.47 15.18
C ASN A 338 19.41 4.68 16.28
N GLU A 339 18.19 5.08 16.65
CA GLU A 339 17.37 4.34 17.62
C GLU A 339 16.98 2.95 17.08
N TYR A 340 16.62 2.84 15.79
CA TYR A 340 16.31 1.55 15.17
C TYR A 340 17.51 0.59 15.19
N ARG A 341 18.72 1.09 14.85
CA ARG A 341 19.96 0.31 14.94
C ARG A 341 20.29 -0.10 16.36
N ALA A 342 20.11 0.80 17.33
CA ALA A 342 20.30 0.49 18.74
C ALA A 342 19.30 -0.57 19.23
N TYR A 343 18.05 -0.49 18.78
CA TYR A 343 16.99 -1.47 19.00
C TYR A 343 17.34 -2.85 18.44
N PHE A 344 17.82 -2.88 17.20
CA PHE A 344 18.26 -4.12 16.61
C PHE A 344 19.46 -4.72 17.36
N ALA A 345 20.48 -3.91 17.65
CA ALA A 345 21.69 -4.36 18.32
C ALA A 345 21.41 -4.90 19.74
N ARG A 346 20.58 -4.21 20.53
CA ARG A 346 20.27 -4.64 21.91
C ARG A 346 19.47 -5.93 21.96
N ASN A 347 18.48 -6.10 21.07
CA ASN A 347 17.66 -7.31 21.02
C ASN A 347 18.36 -8.48 20.32
N ASN A 348 19.31 -8.23 19.40
CA ASN A 348 20.08 -9.28 18.73
C ASN A 348 21.32 -9.72 19.54
N LYS A 349 21.68 -9.01 20.62
CA LYS A 349 22.79 -9.34 21.51
C LYS A 349 22.51 -10.66 22.26
N GLY A 350 23.52 -11.52 22.40
CA GLY A 350 23.41 -12.79 23.14
C GLY A 350 22.57 -13.90 22.48
N ARG A 351 21.91 -13.64 21.34
CA ARG A 351 21.16 -14.67 20.60
C ARG A 351 22.07 -15.75 20.00
N LYS A 352 21.62 -17.01 20.10
CA LYS A 352 22.27 -18.19 19.48
C LYS A 352 22.27 -18.08 17.95
N VAL A 353 21.13 -17.74 17.37
CA VAL A 353 20.98 -17.49 15.93
C VAL A 353 20.86 -15.98 15.72
N LYS A 354 21.81 -15.40 15.00
CA LYS A 354 21.80 -13.97 14.71
C LYS A 354 20.76 -13.66 13.64
N LYS A 355 19.88 -12.70 13.94
CA LYS A 355 18.97 -12.13 12.94
C LYS A 355 19.76 -11.17 12.04
N LYS A 356 19.25 -10.95 10.82
CA LYS A 356 19.75 -9.93 9.88
C LYS A 356 18.93 -8.65 10.06
N GLU A 357 19.60 -7.50 10.08
CA GLU A 357 18.93 -6.21 10.18
C GLU A 357 18.10 -5.92 8.92
N LEU A 358 16.87 -5.48 9.10
CA LEU A 358 16.05 -4.92 8.02
C LEU A 358 16.46 -3.47 7.75
N ASP A 359 16.00 -2.88 6.63
CA ASP A 359 16.33 -1.48 6.37
C ASP A 359 15.79 -0.56 7.50
N PRO A 360 16.55 0.46 7.94
CA PRO A 360 16.17 1.28 9.08
C PRO A 360 15.24 2.44 8.71
N ILE A 361 14.60 2.41 7.53
CA ILE A 361 13.74 3.51 7.06
C ILE A 361 12.35 3.39 7.67
N PRO A 362 11.74 4.49 8.17
CA PRO A 362 10.39 4.45 8.71
C PRO A 362 9.36 4.02 7.67
N ARG A 363 8.31 3.35 8.13
CA ARG A 363 7.15 3.00 7.30
C ARG A 363 5.93 3.91 7.55
N VAL A 364 6.01 4.72 8.60
CA VAL A 364 5.00 5.72 8.97
C VAL A 364 5.71 7.01 9.37
N ILE A 365 5.25 8.14 8.85
CA ILE A 365 5.74 9.48 9.22
C ILE A 365 4.56 10.31 9.73
N LEU A 366 4.67 10.84 10.96
CA LEU A 366 3.68 11.72 11.57
C LEU A 366 4.18 13.17 11.51
N VAL A 367 3.34 14.06 10.98
CA VAL A 367 3.66 15.47 10.76
C VAL A 367 2.61 16.35 11.46
N PRO A 368 2.90 16.87 12.66
CA PRO A 368 2.01 17.78 13.38
C PRO A 368 1.61 18.98 12.51
N GLY A 369 0.33 19.33 12.53
CA GLY A 369 -0.27 20.37 11.69
C GLY A 369 -0.68 19.92 10.30
N VAL A 370 -0.30 18.70 9.87
CA VAL A 370 -0.54 18.20 8.51
C VAL A 370 -1.31 16.89 8.51
N GLY A 371 -0.74 15.82 9.06
CA GLY A 371 -1.32 14.47 9.02
C GLY A 371 -0.27 13.37 9.05
N LEU A 372 -0.61 12.25 8.42
CA LEU A 372 0.16 11.01 8.40
C LEU A 372 0.59 10.64 6.98
N PHE A 373 1.79 10.07 6.84
CA PHE A 373 2.26 9.45 5.60
C PHE A 373 2.58 7.98 5.84
N GLY A 374 1.93 7.08 5.09
CA GLY A 374 2.38 5.70 4.93
C GLY A 374 3.49 5.63 3.88
N VAL A 375 4.46 4.74 4.08
CA VAL A 375 5.65 4.63 3.22
C VAL A 375 5.79 3.19 2.73
N GLY A 376 5.93 3.00 1.42
CA GLY A 376 6.12 1.67 0.83
C GLY A 376 6.89 1.69 -0.49
N GLY A 377 7.32 0.52 -0.97
CA GLY A 377 7.98 0.39 -2.28
C GLY A 377 7.06 0.55 -3.49
N SER A 378 5.74 0.59 -3.24
CA SER A 378 4.67 0.82 -4.22
C SER A 378 3.52 1.56 -3.55
N ALA A 379 2.60 2.15 -4.32
CA ALA A 379 1.40 2.81 -3.79
C ALA A 379 0.54 1.83 -2.98
N LYS A 380 0.44 0.56 -3.40
CA LYS A 380 -0.24 -0.48 -2.64
C LYS A 380 0.41 -0.68 -1.26
N ALA A 381 1.73 -0.79 -1.19
CA ALA A 381 2.44 -0.98 0.08
C ALA A 381 2.35 0.27 0.98
N ALA A 382 2.45 1.46 0.41
CA ALA A 382 2.31 2.73 1.13
C ALA A 382 0.89 2.88 1.72
N ARG A 383 -0.15 2.53 0.94
CA ARG A 383 -1.53 2.51 1.42
C ARG A 383 -1.75 1.51 2.55
N ILE A 384 -1.21 0.29 2.41
CA ILE A 384 -1.29 -0.71 3.49
C ILE A 384 -0.66 -0.17 4.78
N ALA A 385 0.53 0.46 4.69
CA ALA A 385 1.18 1.07 5.84
C ALA A 385 0.35 2.21 6.43
N ALA A 386 -0.28 3.05 5.60
CA ALA A 386 -1.17 4.11 6.05
C ALA A 386 -2.42 3.56 6.75
N ASP A 387 -3.11 2.59 6.17
CA ASP A 387 -4.32 1.99 6.74
C ASP A 387 -4.05 1.35 8.11
N LEU A 388 -2.91 0.66 8.25
CA LEU A 388 -2.47 0.10 9.53
C LEU A 388 -2.09 1.19 10.52
N ALA A 389 -1.47 2.27 10.08
CA ALA A 389 -1.13 3.37 10.96
C ALA A 389 -2.38 4.12 11.47
N GLU A 390 -3.41 4.31 10.63
CA GLU A 390 -4.71 4.84 11.06
C GLU A 390 -5.39 3.89 12.07
N THR A 391 -5.31 2.58 11.82
CA THR A 391 -5.83 1.58 12.75
C THR A 391 -5.14 1.66 14.10
N ASN A 392 -3.80 1.74 14.11
CA ASN A 392 -3.03 1.89 15.33
C ASN A 392 -3.37 3.19 16.06
N VAL A 393 -3.55 4.31 15.34
CA VAL A 393 -4.04 5.58 15.91
C VAL A 393 -5.37 5.39 16.61
N ASN A 394 -6.33 4.73 15.95
CA ASN A 394 -7.67 4.51 16.52
C ASN A 394 -7.61 3.63 17.79
N VAL A 395 -6.83 2.54 17.77
CA VAL A 395 -6.66 1.66 18.94
C VAL A 395 -6.02 2.41 20.11
N ILE A 396 -4.94 3.17 19.84
CA ILE A 396 -4.27 3.96 20.86
C ILE A 396 -5.20 5.05 21.41
N GLU A 397 -5.93 5.75 20.54
CA GLU A 397 -6.88 6.79 20.96
C GLU A 397 -8.01 6.21 21.82
N ASP A 398 -8.58 5.07 21.43
CA ASP A 398 -9.63 4.39 22.19
C ASP A 398 -9.10 3.97 23.58
N ALA A 399 -7.92 3.33 23.65
CA ALA A 399 -7.30 2.93 24.91
C ALA A 399 -6.98 4.14 25.82
N GLU A 400 -6.35 5.19 25.26
CA GLU A 400 -6.00 6.42 25.98
C GLU A 400 -7.23 7.25 26.40
N SER A 401 -8.40 7.03 25.76
CA SER A 401 -9.64 7.69 26.16
C SER A 401 -10.22 7.16 27.48
N MET A 402 -9.86 5.92 27.84
CA MET A 402 -10.30 5.24 29.06
C MET A 402 -9.21 5.26 30.14
N SER A 403 -7.99 4.85 29.78
CA SER A 403 -6.83 4.83 30.67
C SER A 403 -5.56 5.13 29.87
N ARG A 404 -4.82 4.10 29.43
CA ARG A 404 -3.53 4.26 28.74
C ARG A 404 -3.26 3.07 27.83
N PHE A 405 -2.71 3.33 26.65
CA PHE A 405 -2.25 2.28 25.75
C PHE A 405 -0.91 1.69 26.20
N GLU A 406 -0.80 0.37 26.13
CA GLU A 406 0.43 -0.39 26.40
C GLU A 406 0.57 -1.56 25.42
N ALA A 407 1.57 -1.46 24.53
CA ALA A 407 1.91 -2.54 23.62
C ALA A 407 2.62 -3.69 24.33
N ILE A 408 2.84 -4.78 23.60
CA ILE A 408 3.68 -5.91 24.04
C ILE A 408 5.15 -5.46 24.28
N PRO A 409 5.93 -6.19 25.09
CA PRO A 409 7.32 -5.86 25.37
C PRO A 409 8.20 -5.78 24.12
N GLU A 410 9.20 -4.89 24.16
CA GLU A 410 10.13 -4.67 23.04
C GLU A 410 10.80 -5.96 22.50
N PRO A 411 11.26 -6.92 23.33
CA PRO A 411 11.84 -8.17 22.83
C PRO A 411 10.87 -8.97 21.95
N ASP A 412 9.58 -8.95 22.27
CA ASP A 412 8.56 -9.68 21.52
C ASP A 412 8.22 -8.96 20.21
N VAL A 413 8.17 -7.63 20.23
CA VAL A 413 8.09 -6.82 18.99
C VAL A 413 9.27 -7.15 18.07
N PHE A 414 10.48 -7.26 18.62
CA PHE A 414 11.67 -7.61 17.84
C PHE A 414 11.58 -9.00 17.23
N GLU A 415 11.12 -9.99 18.00
CA GLU A 415 10.92 -11.33 17.48
C GLU A 415 9.92 -11.34 16.33
N ILE A 416 8.77 -10.70 16.49
CA ILE A 416 7.74 -10.59 15.44
C ILE A 416 8.30 -9.92 14.18
N GLU A 417 9.00 -8.78 14.33
CA GLU A 417 9.57 -8.05 13.19
C GLU A 417 10.54 -8.92 12.39
N HIS A 418 11.30 -9.80 13.06
CA HIS A 418 12.31 -10.67 12.44
C HIS A 418 11.87 -12.14 12.37
N TRP A 419 10.56 -12.41 12.52
CA TRP A 419 10.01 -13.75 12.45
C TRP A 419 9.85 -14.14 10.98
N SER A 420 10.51 -15.23 10.57
CA SER A 420 10.55 -15.66 9.17
C SER A 420 9.15 -15.96 8.61
N LEU A 421 8.25 -16.48 9.44
CA LEU A 421 6.87 -16.79 9.06
C LEU A 421 6.04 -15.53 8.81
N GLU A 422 6.17 -14.51 9.65
CA GLU A 422 5.48 -13.23 9.45
C GLU A 422 6.08 -12.43 8.29
N GLN A 423 7.41 -12.42 8.16
CA GLN A 423 8.09 -11.78 7.03
C GLN A 423 7.71 -12.43 5.68
N ALA A 424 7.37 -13.72 5.66
CA ALA A 424 6.88 -14.38 4.46
C ALA A 424 5.58 -13.77 3.91
N LYS A 425 4.76 -13.11 4.75
CA LYS A 425 3.52 -12.40 4.35
C LYS A 425 3.79 -11.17 3.46
N LEU A 426 5.00 -10.63 3.47
CA LEU A 426 5.38 -9.46 2.65
C LEU A 426 5.66 -9.84 1.18
N GLY A 427 5.79 -11.14 0.88
CA GLY A 427 6.06 -11.66 -0.45
C GLY A 427 7.55 -11.60 -0.84
N ARG A 428 7.94 -12.46 -1.79
CA ARG A 428 9.31 -12.55 -2.32
C ARG A 428 9.41 -12.19 -3.80
N GLY A 429 8.45 -11.41 -4.32
CA GLY A 429 8.43 -11.02 -5.73
C GLY A 429 9.63 -10.13 -6.07
N GLY A 430 10.31 -10.43 -7.18
CA GLY A 430 11.38 -9.58 -7.68
C GLY A 430 10.85 -8.20 -8.08
N GLU A 431 11.56 -7.14 -7.69
CA GLU A 431 11.20 -5.78 -8.11
C GLU A 431 11.39 -5.62 -9.62
N LYS A 432 10.37 -5.09 -10.29
CA LYS A 432 10.45 -4.72 -11.70
C LYS A 432 11.37 -3.50 -11.88
N PRO A 433 11.93 -3.26 -13.10
CA PRO A 433 12.94 -2.22 -13.33
C PRO A 433 12.57 -0.80 -12.89
N LEU A 434 11.28 -0.42 -12.98
CA LEU A 434 10.80 0.91 -12.57
C LEU A 434 10.01 0.90 -11.26
N SER A 435 10.11 -0.18 -10.48
CA SER A 435 9.53 -0.20 -9.13
C SER A 435 10.01 1.01 -8.33
N ARG A 436 9.15 1.53 -7.45
CA ARG A 436 9.43 2.68 -6.58
C ARG A 436 9.59 4.02 -7.29
N HIS A 437 9.47 4.07 -8.61
CA HIS A 437 9.53 5.31 -9.39
C HIS A 437 8.14 5.91 -9.56
N VAL A 438 8.08 7.25 -9.55
CA VAL A 438 6.89 8.01 -9.94
C VAL A 438 7.14 8.64 -11.30
N ALA A 439 6.27 8.36 -12.27
CA ALA A 439 6.36 8.90 -13.61
C ALA A 439 5.12 9.75 -13.96
N LEU A 440 5.34 10.91 -14.58
CA LEU A 440 4.28 11.76 -15.12
C LEU A 440 4.34 11.77 -16.65
N VAL A 441 3.20 11.60 -17.32
CA VAL A 441 3.09 11.65 -18.78
C VAL A 441 2.04 12.67 -19.20
N THR A 442 2.44 13.72 -19.90
CA THR A 442 1.51 14.73 -20.47
C THR A 442 0.98 14.27 -21.83
N GLY A 443 -0.24 14.65 -22.22
CA GLY A 443 -0.89 14.12 -23.41
C GLY A 443 -1.07 12.60 -23.32
N GLY A 444 -1.27 12.10 -22.10
CA GLY A 444 -1.28 10.67 -21.78
C GLY A 444 -2.66 10.03 -21.88
N GLY A 445 -3.70 10.78 -22.22
CA GLY A 445 -5.06 10.26 -22.46
C GLY A 445 -5.17 9.51 -23.79
N SER A 446 -4.22 9.68 -24.71
CA SER A 446 -4.24 9.00 -26.02
C SER A 446 -2.85 8.72 -26.59
N GLY A 447 -2.82 7.98 -27.71
CA GLY A 447 -1.64 7.82 -28.57
C GLY A 447 -0.37 7.38 -27.86
N ILE A 448 0.74 8.06 -28.16
CA ILE A 448 2.09 7.78 -27.62
C ILE A 448 2.09 7.92 -26.10
N GLY A 449 1.44 8.95 -25.56
CA GLY A 449 1.41 9.19 -24.11
C GLY A 449 0.73 8.05 -23.36
N ALA A 450 -0.47 7.64 -23.80
CA ALA A 450 -1.19 6.52 -23.18
C ALA A 450 -0.42 5.19 -23.27
N ALA A 451 0.23 4.92 -24.39
CA ALA A 451 1.08 3.74 -24.56
C ALA A 451 2.30 3.77 -23.63
N THR A 452 2.94 4.93 -23.49
CA THR A 452 4.10 5.13 -22.60
C THR A 452 3.70 4.96 -21.14
N ALA A 453 2.56 5.54 -20.73
CA ALA A 453 2.03 5.40 -19.38
C ALA A 453 1.77 3.93 -19.02
N ARG A 454 1.11 3.17 -19.91
CA ARG A 454 0.91 1.72 -19.74
C ARG A 454 2.23 0.95 -19.66
N ALA A 455 3.20 1.29 -20.51
CA ALA A 455 4.51 0.63 -20.50
C ALA A 455 5.26 0.85 -19.17
N PHE A 456 5.24 2.08 -18.63
CA PHE A 456 5.86 2.38 -17.33
C PHE A 456 5.17 1.67 -16.18
N ALA A 457 3.84 1.67 -16.14
CA ALA A 457 3.07 0.96 -15.12
C ALA A 457 3.33 -0.57 -15.18
N ALA A 458 3.42 -1.14 -16.38
CA ALA A 458 3.76 -2.55 -16.57
C ALA A 458 5.16 -2.90 -16.01
N GLN A 459 6.09 -1.94 -15.96
CA GLN A 459 7.43 -2.05 -15.37
C GLN A 459 7.49 -1.64 -13.89
N GLY A 460 6.35 -1.40 -13.23
CA GLY A 460 6.24 -1.20 -11.78
C GLY A 460 6.28 0.26 -11.30
N ALA A 461 6.29 1.25 -12.20
CA ALA A 461 6.20 2.65 -11.81
C ALA A 461 4.78 3.02 -11.35
N GLU A 462 4.68 3.95 -10.41
CA GLU A 462 3.45 4.68 -10.15
C GLU A 462 3.32 5.79 -11.20
N VAL A 463 2.20 5.83 -11.93
CA VAL A 463 2.07 6.68 -13.13
C VAL A 463 0.94 7.69 -12.97
N ALA A 464 1.27 8.96 -13.20
CA ALA A 464 0.32 10.06 -13.37
C ALA A 464 0.17 10.43 -14.84
N VAL A 465 -1.07 10.58 -15.29
CA VAL A 465 -1.45 10.97 -16.66
C VAL A 465 -2.06 12.36 -16.62
N LEU A 466 -1.47 13.29 -17.38
CA LEU A 466 -2.02 14.61 -17.62
C LEU A 466 -2.53 14.68 -19.06
N ASP A 467 -3.74 15.18 -19.25
CA ASP A 467 -4.29 15.47 -20.57
C ASP A 467 -5.27 16.64 -20.51
N LEU A 468 -5.50 17.33 -21.63
CA LEU A 468 -6.50 18.39 -21.69
C LEU A 468 -7.90 17.83 -21.45
N ASP A 469 -8.16 16.63 -21.99
CA ASP A 469 -9.36 15.85 -21.69
C ASP A 469 -9.15 15.08 -20.37
N GLY A 470 -9.72 15.63 -19.29
CA GLY A 470 -9.60 15.04 -17.96
C GLY A 470 -10.23 13.65 -17.83
N ASP A 471 -11.24 13.32 -18.63
CA ASP A 471 -11.88 12.01 -18.58
C ASP A 471 -11.06 10.98 -19.34
N ALA A 472 -10.47 11.35 -20.47
CA ALA A 472 -9.47 10.52 -21.15
C ALA A 472 -8.26 10.22 -20.24
N ALA A 473 -7.77 11.21 -19.50
CA ALA A 473 -6.68 11.04 -18.53
C ALA A 473 -7.04 10.04 -17.42
N LYS A 474 -8.23 10.17 -16.82
CA LYS A 474 -8.73 9.25 -15.78
C LYS A 474 -8.93 7.84 -16.31
N ASN A 475 -9.54 7.69 -17.49
CA ASN A 475 -9.78 6.38 -18.09
C ASN A 475 -8.49 5.65 -18.42
N ALA A 476 -7.49 6.37 -18.97
CA ALA A 476 -6.17 5.81 -19.22
C ALA A 476 -5.51 5.34 -17.92
N ALA A 477 -5.48 6.21 -16.90
CA ALA A 477 -4.88 5.91 -15.60
C ALA A 477 -5.56 4.74 -14.86
N ALA A 478 -6.89 4.66 -14.91
CA ALA A 478 -7.67 3.61 -14.26
C ALA A 478 -7.30 2.19 -14.74
N SER A 479 -6.92 2.04 -16.02
CA SER A 479 -6.55 0.74 -16.59
C SER A 479 -5.34 0.06 -15.93
N PHE A 480 -4.54 0.81 -15.18
CA PHE A 480 -3.37 0.32 -14.45
C PHE A 480 -3.29 0.85 -13.01
N GLY A 481 -4.35 1.49 -12.50
CA GLY A 481 -4.41 2.00 -11.13
C GLY A 481 -3.57 3.26 -10.86
N GLY A 482 -3.33 4.09 -11.88
CA GLY A 482 -2.62 5.36 -11.75
C GLY A 482 -3.51 6.57 -11.42
N LEU A 483 -2.91 7.77 -11.45
CA LEU A 483 -3.59 9.05 -11.25
C LEU A 483 -3.86 9.74 -12.59
N GLY A 484 -5.12 10.11 -12.89
CA GLY A 484 -5.47 10.91 -14.07
C GLY A 484 -5.89 12.33 -13.70
N VAL A 485 -5.28 13.34 -14.34
CA VAL A 485 -5.53 14.76 -14.06
C VAL A 485 -5.82 15.52 -15.36
N GLY A 486 -6.95 16.24 -15.39
CA GLY A 486 -7.22 17.21 -16.45
C GLY A 486 -6.29 18.42 -16.31
N CYS A 487 -5.50 18.71 -17.33
CA CYS A 487 -4.50 19.77 -17.31
C CYS A 487 -4.29 20.34 -18.71
N ASP A 488 -4.59 21.62 -18.89
CA ASP A 488 -4.06 22.39 -20.01
C ASP A 488 -2.59 22.70 -19.74
N VAL A 489 -1.69 22.09 -20.51
CA VAL A 489 -0.24 22.28 -20.34
C VAL A 489 0.25 23.65 -20.79
N THR A 490 -0.61 24.44 -21.45
CA THR A 490 -0.32 25.85 -21.82
C THR A 490 -0.66 26.84 -20.69
N ASP A 491 -1.33 26.39 -19.61
CA ASP A 491 -1.55 27.19 -18.40
C ASP A 491 -0.55 26.80 -17.29
N PRO A 492 0.43 27.68 -16.95
CA PRO A 492 1.40 27.42 -15.89
C PRO A 492 0.79 27.13 -14.52
N LYS A 493 -0.38 27.68 -14.21
CA LYS A 493 -1.06 27.43 -12.92
C LYS A 493 -1.66 26.02 -12.91
N ALA A 494 -2.30 25.61 -14.00
CA ALA A 494 -2.81 24.25 -14.15
C ALA A 494 -1.69 23.21 -14.05
N VAL A 495 -0.56 23.43 -14.74
CA VAL A 495 0.61 22.54 -14.66
C VAL A 495 1.15 22.48 -13.23
N ARG A 496 1.28 23.63 -12.55
CA ARG A 496 1.74 23.66 -11.16
C ARG A 496 0.82 22.84 -10.25
N ALA A 497 -0.49 23.03 -10.35
CA ALA A 497 -1.47 22.30 -9.56
C ALA A 497 -1.45 20.79 -9.83
N ALA A 498 -1.32 20.38 -11.10
CA ALA A 498 -1.24 18.97 -11.46
C ALA A 498 0.01 18.28 -10.89
N PHE A 499 1.16 18.96 -10.90
CA PHE A 499 2.40 18.47 -10.30
C PHE A 499 2.33 18.41 -8.77
N ASP A 500 1.67 19.39 -8.15
CA ASP A 500 1.42 19.40 -6.71
C ASP A 500 0.51 18.22 -6.30
N ALA A 501 -0.51 17.89 -7.11
CA ALA A 501 -1.35 16.70 -6.90
C ALA A 501 -0.57 15.37 -7.00
N VAL A 502 0.43 15.28 -7.89
CA VAL A 502 1.32 14.11 -7.95
C VAL A 502 2.16 13.98 -6.69
N CYS A 503 2.66 15.10 -6.14
CA CYS A 503 3.39 15.10 -4.87
C CYS A 503 2.51 14.64 -3.70
N GLU A 504 1.23 15.04 -3.70
CA GLU A 504 0.26 14.62 -2.67
C GLU A 504 -0.09 13.13 -2.79
N ALA A 505 -0.21 12.60 -4.01
CA ALA A 505 -0.59 11.22 -4.26
C ALA A 505 0.54 10.21 -4.05
N TYR A 506 1.78 10.54 -4.43
CA TYR A 506 2.89 9.58 -4.45
C TYR A 506 4.13 10.05 -3.69
N GLY A 507 4.11 11.28 -3.15
CA GLY A 507 5.22 11.87 -2.42
C GLY A 507 6.23 12.62 -3.28
N GLY A 508 6.16 12.57 -4.61
CA GLY A 508 7.08 13.30 -5.48
C GLY A 508 7.12 12.79 -6.92
N LEU A 509 8.23 13.01 -7.64
CA LEU A 509 8.35 12.73 -9.07
C LEU A 509 9.80 12.35 -9.46
N ASP A 510 9.96 11.31 -10.29
CA ASP A 510 11.28 10.83 -10.75
C ASP A 510 11.46 10.93 -12.27
N ILE A 511 10.38 10.74 -13.03
CA ILE A 511 10.40 10.73 -14.49
C ILE A 511 9.28 11.61 -15.01
N VAL A 512 9.58 12.52 -15.94
CA VAL A 512 8.54 13.22 -16.71
C VAL A 512 8.70 12.93 -18.18
N VAL A 513 7.61 12.52 -18.82
CA VAL A 513 7.48 12.40 -20.27
C VAL A 513 6.66 13.59 -20.74
N SER A 514 7.38 14.63 -21.16
CA SER A 514 6.84 15.84 -21.75
C SER A 514 6.45 15.56 -23.20
N ASN A 515 5.25 15.01 -23.38
CA ASN A 515 4.74 14.43 -24.63
C ASN A 515 3.65 15.24 -25.34
N ALA A 516 2.89 16.08 -24.65
CA ALA A 516 1.79 16.83 -25.26
C ALA A 516 2.27 17.67 -26.47
N GLY A 517 1.48 17.72 -27.53
CA GLY A 517 1.85 18.41 -28.76
C GLY A 517 0.82 18.27 -29.87
N ALA A 518 0.84 19.21 -30.82
CA ALA A 518 0.00 19.18 -32.01
C ALA A 518 0.75 19.72 -33.24
N ALA A 519 0.36 19.28 -34.44
CA ALA A 519 1.06 19.59 -35.67
C ALA A 519 0.31 20.63 -36.52
N TRP A 520 0.65 21.90 -36.31
CA TRP A 520 0.23 22.98 -37.21
C TRP A 520 1.06 22.94 -38.51
N GLN A 521 0.38 23.06 -39.64
CA GLN A 521 0.96 22.96 -40.98
C GLN A 521 0.86 24.31 -41.70
N GLY A 522 1.82 24.54 -42.59
CA GLY A 522 1.87 25.68 -43.50
C GLY A 522 3.30 26.04 -43.89
N ARG A 523 3.41 26.78 -45.00
CA ARG A 523 4.67 27.34 -45.48
C ARG A 523 5.08 28.50 -44.58
N ILE A 524 6.30 28.48 -44.06
CA ILE A 524 6.68 29.41 -42.99
C ILE A 524 6.58 30.90 -43.38
N GLY A 525 6.73 31.24 -44.65
CA GLY A 525 6.57 32.61 -45.14
C GLY A 525 5.11 33.04 -45.41
N GLU A 526 4.16 32.12 -45.31
CA GLU A 526 2.73 32.36 -45.64
C GLU A 526 1.80 32.15 -44.43
N VAL A 527 2.31 31.56 -43.33
CA VAL A 527 1.53 31.30 -42.11
C VAL A 527 1.40 32.59 -41.28
N ASP A 528 0.21 32.81 -40.72
CA ASP A 528 -0.02 33.94 -39.81
C ASP A 528 0.72 33.79 -38.46
N ASP A 529 1.01 34.93 -37.84
CA ASP A 529 1.69 34.99 -36.54
C ASP A 529 0.92 34.23 -35.44
N ALA A 530 -0.41 34.22 -35.50
CA ALA A 530 -1.24 33.60 -34.48
C ALA A 530 -1.06 32.06 -34.48
N THR A 531 -0.97 31.44 -35.65
CA THR A 531 -0.74 30.02 -35.85
C THR A 531 0.67 29.64 -35.41
N LEU A 532 1.66 30.44 -35.79
CA LEU A 532 3.05 30.21 -35.35
C LEU A 532 3.16 30.29 -33.83
N ARG A 533 2.58 31.33 -33.19
CA ARG A 533 2.57 31.49 -31.73
C ARG A 533 1.85 30.34 -31.04
N LYS A 534 0.67 29.94 -31.49
CA LYS A 534 -0.06 28.77 -30.94
C LYS A 534 0.78 27.50 -31.00
N SER A 535 1.53 27.29 -32.08
CA SER A 535 2.46 26.16 -32.17
C SER A 535 3.57 26.23 -31.13
N PHE A 536 4.16 27.40 -30.89
CA PHE A 536 5.18 27.58 -29.85
C PHE A 536 4.61 27.45 -28.43
N GLU A 537 3.40 27.94 -28.17
CA GLU A 537 2.75 27.78 -26.86
C GLU A 537 2.64 26.30 -26.47
N LEU A 538 2.10 25.46 -27.36
CA LEU A 538 1.92 24.04 -27.07
C LEU A 538 3.21 23.22 -27.24
N ASN A 539 3.96 23.42 -28.34
CA ASN A 539 5.10 22.56 -28.68
C ASN A 539 6.44 23.02 -28.11
N PHE A 540 6.49 24.16 -27.40
CA PHE A 540 7.70 24.65 -26.72
C PHE A 540 7.44 25.15 -25.30
N TRP A 541 6.61 26.18 -25.10
CA TRP A 541 6.41 26.80 -23.78
C TRP A 541 5.75 25.86 -22.76
N ALA A 542 4.82 25.01 -23.20
CA ALA A 542 4.28 23.94 -22.37
C ALA A 542 5.37 22.98 -21.88
N HIS A 543 6.28 22.53 -22.76
CA HIS A 543 7.38 21.66 -22.37
C HIS A 543 8.32 22.35 -21.37
N GLN A 544 8.61 23.63 -21.56
CA GLN A 544 9.39 24.42 -20.60
C GLN A 544 8.71 24.46 -19.22
N THR A 545 7.42 24.76 -19.18
CA THR A 545 6.63 24.86 -17.95
C THR A 545 6.57 23.52 -17.19
N VAL A 546 6.38 22.42 -17.94
CA VAL A 546 6.41 21.05 -17.43
C VAL A 546 7.78 20.72 -16.83
N SER A 547 8.87 21.03 -17.54
CA SER A 547 10.24 20.77 -17.07
C SER A 547 10.61 21.59 -15.84
N GLN A 548 10.22 22.87 -15.76
CA GLN A 548 10.44 23.70 -14.57
C GLN A 548 9.78 23.11 -13.32
N ASN A 549 8.56 22.59 -13.44
CA ASN A 549 7.86 21.96 -12.32
C ASN A 549 8.49 20.62 -11.93
N ALA A 550 8.95 19.81 -12.90
CA ALA A 550 9.67 18.57 -12.63
C ALA A 550 10.98 18.83 -11.88
N VAL A 551 11.80 19.77 -12.37
CA VAL A 551 13.07 20.16 -11.74
C VAL A 551 12.85 20.68 -10.32
N ARG A 552 11.82 21.52 -10.10
CA ARG A 552 11.46 22.01 -8.77
C ARG A 552 11.30 20.85 -7.78
N ILE A 553 10.51 19.82 -8.12
CA ILE A 553 10.28 18.66 -7.25
C ILE A 553 11.56 17.83 -7.08
N MET A 554 12.25 17.52 -8.19
CA MET A 554 13.45 16.68 -8.17
C MET A 554 14.56 17.28 -7.30
N LYS A 555 14.68 18.61 -7.27
CA LYS A 555 15.61 19.33 -6.39
C LYS A 555 15.24 19.25 -4.92
N GLU A 556 13.95 19.36 -4.57
CA GLU A 556 13.48 19.20 -3.19
C GLU A 556 13.70 17.76 -2.68
N GLN A 557 13.59 16.76 -3.57
CA GLN A 557 13.91 15.36 -3.24
C GLN A 557 15.41 15.13 -3.10
N GLY A 558 16.24 15.78 -3.92
CA GLY A 558 17.68 15.57 -3.92
C GLY A 558 18.14 14.20 -4.42
N THR A 559 17.27 13.44 -5.11
CA THR A 559 17.55 12.08 -5.60
C THR A 559 17.73 11.99 -7.12
N GLY A 560 17.97 13.11 -7.80
CA GLY A 560 18.03 13.20 -9.25
C GLY A 560 16.68 12.95 -9.94
N GLY A 561 16.71 12.70 -11.26
CA GLY A 561 15.52 12.39 -12.05
C GLY A 561 15.76 12.34 -13.55
N CYS A 562 14.67 12.22 -14.33
CA CYS A 562 14.72 12.11 -15.78
C CYS A 562 13.64 12.95 -16.47
N LEU A 563 14.05 13.86 -17.35
CA LEU A 563 13.19 14.58 -18.28
C LEU A 563 13.26 13.90 -19.65
N LEU A 564 12.12 13.47 -20.18
CA LEU A 564 12.00 12.87 -21.51
C LEU A 564 11.09 13.75 -22.37
N PHE A 565 11.63 14.29 -23.46
CA PHE A 565 10.88 15.17 -24.36
C PHE A 565 10.44 14.39 -25.60
N ASN A 566 9.15 14.44 -25.94
CA ASN A 566 8.69 13.97 -27.24
C ASN A 566 8.94 15.06 -28.28
N THR A 567 10.03 14.90 -29.03
CA THR A 567 10.42 15.80 -30.12
C THR A 567 9.81 15.32 -31.43
N SER A 568 10.49 15.51 -32.56
CA SER A 568 10.01 15.01 -33.84
C SER A 568 11.13 15.01 -34.87
N LYS A 569 10.95 14.21 -35.92
CA LYS A 569 11.87 14.19 -37.07
C LYS A 569 12.02 15.59 -37.65
N GLN A 570 10.95 16.38 -37.60
CA GLN A 570 10.90 17.76 -38.07
C GLN A 570 11.91 18.69 -37.38
N ALA A 571 12.40 18.34 -36.19
CA ALA A 571 13.44 19.10 -35.48
C ALA A 571 14.83 18.97 -36.13
N ILE A 572 15.06 17.93 -36.92
CA ILE A 572 16.38 17.60 -37.51
C ILE A 572 16.30 17.56 -39.04
N ASN A 573 15.21 17.01 -39.58
CA ASN A 573 14.97 16.87 -41.01
C ASN A 573 13.57 17.43 -41.34
N PRO A 574 13.45 18.73 -41.62
CA PRO A 574 12.18 19.39 -41.87
C PRO A 574 11.53 18.90 -43.17
N GLY A 575 10.21 18.83 -43.19
CA GLY A 575 9.41 18.55 -44.37
C GLY A 575 8.72 19.81 -44.92
N PRO A 576 8.29 19.80 -46.19
CA PRO A 576 7.44 20.85 -46.74
C PRO A 576 6.19 21.06 -45.90
N ASP A 577 5.75 22.32 -45.76
CA ASP A 577 4.53 22.74 -45.05
C ASP A 577 4.48 22.39 -43.55
N PHE A 578 5.62 22.18 -42.90
CA PHE A 578 5.71 21.90 -41.45
C PHE A 578 6.44 22.99 -40.66
N GLY A 579 6.61 24.18 -41.23
CA GLY A 579 7.36 25.28 -40.61
C GLY A 579 6.97 25.56 -39.15
N PRO A 580 5.68 25.85 -38.85
CA PRO A 580 5.24 26.15 -37.48
C PRO A 580 5.53 25.02 -36.47
N TYR A 581 5.38 23.76 -36.88
CA TYR A 581 5.61 22.61 -36.01
C TYR A 581 7.10 22.29 -35.86
N GLY A 582 7.84 22.26 -36.97
CA GLY A 582 9.26 21.92 -37.02
C GLY A 582 10.13 22.90 -36.25
N LEU A 583 9.87 24.20 -36.37
CA LEU A 583 10.58 25.24 -35.60
C LEU A 583 10.40 25.07 -34.10
N ALA A 584 9.16 24.91 -33.63
CA ALA A 584 8.90 24.71 -32.21
C ALA A 584 9.54 23.40 -31.68
N LYS A 585 9.49 22.30 -32.45
CA LYS A 585 10.15 21.04 -32.06
C LYS A 585 11.69 21.12 -32.10
N ALA A 586 12.28 21.91 -33.00
CA ALA A 586 13.71 22.19 -32.99
C ALA A 586 14.13 23.00 -31.74
N ALA A 587 13.34 24.02 -31.38
CA ALA A 587 13.54 24.76 -30.13
C ALA A 587 13.44 23.84 -28.90
N THR A 588 12.46 22.94 -28.86
CA THR A 588 12.32 21.94 -27.77
C THR A 588 13.46 20.94 -27.72
N LEU A 589 14.02 20.54 -28.86
CA LEU A 589 15.21 19.70 -28.90
C LEU A 589 16.43 20.42 -28.28
N PHE A 590 16.59 21.71 -28.55
CA PHE A 590 17.65 22.50 -27.92
C PHE A 590 17.38 22.74 -26.43
N LEU A 591 16.13 23.00 -26.06
CA LEU A 591 15.71 23.15 -24.66
C LEU A 591 16.10 21.93 -23.83
N MET A 592 15.85 20.74 -24.35
CA MET A 592 16.25 19.48 -23.70
C MET A 592 17.75 19.45 -23.40
N ARG A 593 18.60 19.86 -24.37
CA ARG A 593 20.06 19.92 -24.17
C ARG A 593 20.45 20.93 -23.10
N GLN A 594 19.75 22.07 -23.05
CA GLN A 594 19.98 23.08 -22.01
C GLN A 594 19.68 22.53 -20.62
N TYR A 595 18.56 21.82 -20.44
CA TYR A 595 18.26 21.15 -19.16
C TYR A 595 19.30 20.08 -18.78
N ALA A 596 19.79 19.31 -19.76
CA ALA A 596 20.85 18.33 -19.51
C ALA A 596 22.13 18.98 -18.98
N LEU A 597 22.51 20.14 -19.55
CA LEU A 597 23.68 20.91 -19.14
C LEU A 597 23.49 21.54 -17.75
N ASP A 598 22.37 22.23 -17.53
CA ASP A 598 22.15 23.04 -16.33
C ASP A 598 21.85 22.21 -15.08
N HIS A 599 21.20 21.05 -15.26
CA HIS A 599 20.73 20.21 -14.15
C HIS A 599 21.45 18.86 -14.05
N GLY A 600 22.46 18.60 -14.90
CA GLY A 600 23.32 17.43 -14.75
C GLY A 600 23.99 17.37 -13.36
N ARG A 601 24.38 18.53 -12.81
CA ARG A 601 24.91 18.65 -11.43
C ARG A 601 23.91 18.27 -10.34
N ASP A 602 22.61 18.37 -10.64
CA ASP A 602 21.52 18.01 -9.72
C ASP A 602 21.14 16.51 -9.86
N GLY A 603 21.87 15.75 -10.69
CA GLY A 603 21.56 14.35 -11.00
C GLY A 603 20.34 14.18 -11.89
N ILE A 604 19.88 15.24 -12.57
CA ILE A 604 18.72 15.22 -13.45
C ILE A 604 19.20 15.05 -14.90
N ARG A 605 18.81 13.94 -15.52
CA ARG A 605 19.10 13.67 -16.93
C ARG A 605 17.98 14.24 -17.80
N ALA A 606 18.31 14.78 -18.97
CA ALA A 606 17.33 15.17 -19.98
C ALA A 606 17.66 14.51 -21.32
N ASN A 607 16.65 13.90 -21.96
CA ASN A 607 16.79 13.24 -23.26
C ASN A 607 15.56 13.50 -24.13
N ALA A 608 15.70 13.31 -25.45
CA ALA A 608 14.61 13.44 -26.40
C ALA A 608 14.34 12.12 -27.11
N VAL A 609 13.07 11.79 -27.29
CA VAL A 609 12.63 10.76 -28.24
C VAL A 609 12.22 11.46 -29.51
N ASN A 610 12.77 11.02 -30.63
CA ASN A 610 12.45 11.52 -31.95
C ASN A 610 11.45 10.57 -32.63
N ALA A 611 10.16 10.80 -32.38
CA ALA A 611 9.11 10.02 -33.01
C ALA A 611 8.93 10.41 -34.49
N ASP A 612 8.93 9.41 -35.37
CA ASP A 612 8.59 9.55 -36.78
C ASP A 612 7.11 9.21 -37.02
N ARG A 613 6.79 8.34 -37.99
CA ARG A 613 5.42 8.07 -38.44
C ARG A 613 4.70 7.10 -37.49
N ILE A 614 4.14 7.61 -36.40
CA ILE A 614 3.37 6.81 -35.42
C ILE A 614 1.86 6.97 -35.64
N ARG A 615 1.14 5.87 -35.86
CA ARG A 615 -0.33 5.85 -35.93
C ARG A 615 -0.91 6.35 -34.60
N SER A 616 -1.50 7.54 -34.63
CA SER A 616 -1.99 8.26 -33.45
C SER A 616 -3.03 9.30 -33.90
N GLY A 617 -3.60 10.05 -32.95
CA GLY A 617 -4.49 11.17 -33.29
C GLY A 617 -3.84 12.23 -34.19
N LEU A 618 -2.51 12.35 -34.18
CA LEU A 618 -1.76 13.28 -35.03
C LEU A 618 -1.50 12.78 -36.45
N LEU A 619 -1.40 11.46 -36.67
CA LEU A 619 -1.18 10.85 -37.98
C LEU A 619 -2.40 10.01 -38.37
N THR A 620 -3.42 10.68 -38.90
CA THR A 620 -4.70 10.07 -39.27
C THR A 620 -4.58 9.21 -40.53
N GLY A 621 -5.55 8.31 -40.75
CA GLY A 621 -5.60 7.49 -41.96
C GLY A 621 -5.62 8.31 -43.26
N ALA A 622 -6.26 9.47 -43.26
CA ALA A 622 -6.27 10.40 -44.39
C ALA A 622 -4.89 11.02 -44.65
N MET A 623 -4.20 11.47 -43.58
CA MET A 623 -2.83 11.99 -43.69
C MET A 623 -1.84 10.93 -44.17
N ILE A 624 -1.99 9.68 -43.70
CA ILE A 624 -1.16 8.55 -44.16
C ILE A 624 -1.36 8.37 -45.67
N LYS A 625 -2.61 8.20 -46.14
CA LYS A 625 -2.92 8.02 -47.57
C LYS A 625 -2.36 9.15 -48.45
N SER A 626 -2.56 10.40 -48.04
CA SER A 626 -2.05 11.56 -48.77
C SER A 626 -0.52 11.56 -48.86
N ARG A 627 0.18 11.29 -47.76
CA ARG A 627 1.65 11.31 -47.70
C ARG A 627 2.30 10.11 -48.38
N SER A 628 1.69 8.94 -48.31
CA SER A 628 2.09 7.76 -49.08
C SER A 628 2.07 8.08 -50.57
N LYS A 629 0.95 8.65 -51.06
CA LYS A 629 0.80 9.08 -52.46
C LYS A 629 1.85 10.13 -52.85
N ALA A 630 2.09 11.14 -52.02
CA ALA A 630 3.07 12.20 -52.29
C ALA A 630 4.51 11.68 -52.39
N ARG A 631 4.81 10.50 -51.84
CA ARG A 631 6.13 9.85 -51.91
C ARG A 631 6.20 8.70 -52.92
N GLY A 632 5.13 8.44 -53.67
CA GLY A 632 5.06 7.31 -54.59
C GLY A 632 5.14 5.94 -53.88
N LEU A 633 4.73 5.86 -52.62
CA LEU A 633 4.77 4.64 -51.81
C LEU A 633 3.35 4.12 -51.54
N SER A 634 3.23 2.80 -51.32
CA SER A 634 2.02 2.25 -50.72
C SER A 634 1.84 2.75 -49.28
N VAL A 635 0.64 2.62 -48.72
CA VAL A 635 0.41 2.94 -47.30
C VAL A 635 1.26 2.05 -46.39
N GLU A 636 1.42 0.79 -46.76
CA GLU A 636 2.22 -0.19 -46.05
C GLU A 636 3.71 0.20 -46.07
N ASP A 637 4.30 0.41 -47.25
CA ASP A 637 5.72 0.80 -47.40
C ASP A 637 6.01 2.15 -46.73
N TYR A 638 5.07 3.09 -46.83
CA TYR A 638 5.19 4.38 -46.18
C TYR A 638 5.19 4.26 -44.65
N MET A 639 4.45 3.31 -44.07
CA MET A 639 4.42 3.10 -42.63
C MET A 639 5.57 2.21 -42.14
N ALA A 640 5.99 1.24 -42.95
CA ALA A 640 7.12 0.34 -42.67
C ALA A 640 8.47 1.07 -42.56
N GLY A 641 8.60 2.27 -43.13
CA GLY A 641 9.78 3.10 -42.97
C GLY A 641 9.94 3.78 -41.60
N ASN A 642 9.12 3.45 -40.60
CA ASN A 642 9.36 3.85 -39.21
C ASN A 642 10.21 2.75 -38.50
N LEU A 643 11.04 3.13 -37.52
CA LEU A 643 11.93 2.20 -36.82
C LEU A 643 11.21 1.18 -35.91
N LEU A 644 9.87 1.13 -35.94
CA LEU A 644 9.06 0.31 -35.02
C LEU A 644 8.39 -0.88 -35.69
N GLY A 645 8.70 -1.16 -36.97
CA GLY A 645 8.46 -2.44 -37.66
C GLY A 645 7.29 -3.26 -37.11
N LEU A 646 6.06 -2.81 -37.40
CA LEU A 646 4.85 -3.61 -37.31
C LEU A 646 4.03 -3.41 -38.59
#